data_AF-A0A9X3CX86-F1
#
_entry.id   AF-A0A9X3CX86-F1
#
_cell.length_a   1.000
_cell.length_b   1.000
_cell.length_c   1.000
_cell.angle_alpha   90.00
_cell.angle_beta   90.00
_cell.angle_gamma   90.00
#
_symmetry.space_group_name_H-M   'P 1'
#
loop_
_entity.id
_entity.type
_entity.pdbx_description
1 polymer ?
#
loop_
_entity_poly.entity_id
_entity_poly.type
_entity_poly.pdbx_seq_one_letter_code
_entity_poly.pdbx_strand_id
1 'polypeptide(L)'
;MKLFFLKIKIFKQFLLILCFFGISHQLFAQTETFKLKVDSAFERLIAVADTDGDKKITVEDDPKMPFLIPHSQGDSVAIREIYYLSNLLQELAVARAQNKDSVEISIDRIKEPPTQRISRRIETQFWDDLTRTIDRKGIQKILRDTKASDGVQRLYVPATDTSGIRYYKDLQQELSGFEVVVLPEKITPQYVKSINDKPGLLALKIENDRGVPFVVPGGRFNEMYGWDSYFEGVGLLIDGRIDLAKAMVDNFVYQINHYGKILNANRSYYLTRTQPPFMSSFVREVYEAMEVKDEAWLREALNAAIKEYEQVWMEEGERLTGNGLNRYYAQGIGIPPETEKGHFNEVLQEFAEKYGLKVSEFVEQYQSGTIDAPEVDEYFLHDRSLRESGHDTSWRLENRAAHLNTVDLNSLLYKYEKDFEFLIDEYFDEHFTTSAGKKYTDDYWEEKAETRKALVNEYLWNEQDGSFYDYNFKTGEQTKYISATNFYPLWSGLASEAQAERMVPQLMQDLKAQGGILSSAKSSVEKTATNDVQRQWDYPYGWAPHQMLLWQGLLDYGYEEEAYELIYRWLWMITKNAVDYNGTIPEKYNVVDATHKVYAEYGNVGTEFDYITTSGFGWMNASYQLGLELLPKQYRERLNELVTPKNAGF
;
A
#
# COMPACT_ATOMS: atom_id res chain seq x y z
N MET A 1 -10.14 -11.26 11.83
CA MET A 1 -10.91 -11.42 10.56
C MET A 1 -12.30 -12.06 10.69
N LYS A 2 -12.51 -13.08 11.56
CA LYS A 2 -13.86 -13.65 11.82
C LYS A 2 -14.87 -12.55 12.19
N LEU A 3 -14.51 -11.56 13.01
CA LEU A 3 -15.40 -10.43 13.35
C LEU A 3 -15.70 -9.46 12.18
N PHE A 4 -14.76 -9.27 11.26
CA PHE A 4 -14.91 -8.39 10.08
C PHE A 4 -15.92 -8.99 9.09
N PHE A 5 -15.78 -10.27 8.73
CA PHE A 5 -16.72 -10.93 7.82
C PHE A 5 -18.01 -11.42 8.50
N LEU A 6 -18.00 -11.72 9.80
CA LEU A 6 -19.25 -12.02 10.53
C LEU A 6 -20.14 -10.76 10.62
N LYS A 7 -19.56 -9.56 10.80
CA LYS A 7 -20.30 -8.29 10.70
C LYS A 7 -20.84 -8.04 9.28
N ILE A 8 -20.05 -8.28 8.23
CA ILE A 8 -20.51 -8.16 6.83
C ILE A 8 -21.67 -9.13 6.53
N LYS A 9 -21.61 -10.38 7.02
CA LYS A 9 -22.70 -11.37 6.88
C LYS A 9 -23.97 -10.95 7.66
N ILE A 10 -23.81 -10.45 8.88
CA ILE A 10 -24.96 -10.05 9.74
C ILE A 10 -25.61 -8.76 9.21
N PHE A 11 -24.84 -7.81 8.65
CA PHE A 11 -25.38 -6.55 8.13
C PHE A 11 -26.17 -6.75 6.82
N LYS A 12 -25.74 -7.65 5.93
CA LYS A 12 -26.52 -8.01 4.71
C LYS A 12 -27.78 -8.84 5.04
N GLN A 13 -27.76 -9.71 6.05
CA GLN A 13 -28.97 -10.44 6.47
C GLN A 13 -30.02 -9.56 7.16
N PHE A 14 -29.61 -8.48 7.83
CA PHE A 14 -30.56 -7.51 8.41
C PHE A 14 -31.23 -6.61 7.37
N LEU A 15 -30.63 -6.41 6.19
CA LEU A 15 -31.22 -5.60 5.12
C LEU A 15 -32.36 -6.30 4.36
N LEU A 16 -32.53 -7.62 4.52
CA LEU A 16 -33.61 -8.40 3.87
C LEU A 16 -34.85 -8.61 4.75
N ILE A 17 -34.87 -8.16 6.01
CA ILE A 17 -36.01 -8.36 6.95
C ILE A 17 -36.70 -7.05 7.38
N LEU A 18 -36.29 -5.89 6.84
CA LEU A 18 -36.95 -4.60 7.08
C LEU A 18 -37.56 -4.02 5.79
N CYS A 19 -38.43 -4.80 5.16
CA CYS A 19 -39.34 -4.32 4.12
C CYS A 19 -40.80 -4.55 4.51
N PHE A 20 -41.22 -4.23 5.73
CA PHE A 20 -42.65 -4.05 6.02
C PHE A 20 -42.85 -3.20 7.29
N PHE A 21 -43.63 -2.12 7.13
CA PHE A 21 -44.18 -1.17 8.11
C PHE A 21 -43.34 0.02 8.57
N GLY A 22 -43.81 1.21 8.17
CA GLY A 22 -43.54 2.47 8.88
C GLY A 22 -43.47 3.70 7.99
N ILE A 23 -44.57 4.11 7.35
CA ILE A 23 -44.67 5.43 6.73
C ILE A 23 -44.63 6.47 7.86
N SER A 24 -43.50 7.16 8.02
CA SER A 24 -43.43 8.42 8.76
C SER A 24 -43.19 9.56 7.77
N HIS A 25 -44.03 10.58 7.82
CA HIS A 25 -43.89 11.78 7.01
C HIS A 25 -42.61 12.53 7.43
N GLN A 26 -41.51 12.33 6.70
CA GLN A 26 -40.42 13.29 6.65
C GLN A 26 -40.85 14.44 5.74
N LEU A 27 -40.94 15.64 6.31
CA LEU A 27 -40.88 16.88 5.55
C LEU A 27 -39.54 16.89 4.80
N PHE A 28 -39.56 16.65 3.50
CA PHE A 28 -38.39 16.89 2.64
C PHE A 28 -38.09 18.39 2.68
N ALA A 29 -37.08 18.79 3.44
CA ALA A 29 -36.46 20.10 3.24
C ALA A 29 -35.96 20.14 1.79
N GLN A 30 -36.41 21.10 1.00
CA GLN A 30 -35.87 21.31 -0.34
C GLN A 30 -34.40 21.69 -0.20
N THR A 31 -33.49 20.79 -0.56
CA THR A 31 -32.06 21.08 -0.64
C THR A 31 -31.81 22.21 -1.64
N GLU A 32 -31.26 23.32 -1.17
CA GLU A 32 -30.93 24.47 -2.02
C GLU A 32 -29.87 24.09 -3.06
N THR A 33 -30.14 24.37 -4.33
CA THR A 33 -29.28 23.99 -5.47
C THR A 33 -28.98 25.19 -6.35
N PHE A 34 -27.72 25.32 -6.76
CA PHE A 34 -27.21 26.45 -7.54
C PHE A 34 -26.76 25.98 -8.92
N LYS A 35 -27.18 26.73 -9.95
CA LYS A 35 -26.69 26.52 -11.32
C LYS A 35 -25.59 27.52 -11.65
N LEU A 36 -24.36 27.03 -11.76
CA LEU A 36 -23.18 27.86 -11.95
C LEU A 36 -22.61 27.68 -13.36
N LYS A 37 -22.25 28.79 -14.00
CA LYS A 37 -21.39 28.77 -15.19
C LYS A 37 -19.98 28.43 -14.74
N VAL A 38 -19.42 27.32 -15.23
CA VAL A 38 -18.23 26.70 -14.65
C VAL A 38 -17.03 27.65 -14.68
N ASP A 39 -16.59 28.11 -15.86
CA ASP A 39 -15.38 28.95 -15.96
C ASP A 39 -15.53 30.27 -15.21
N SER A 40 -16.66 30.95 -15.37
CA SER A 40 -16.89 32.25 -14.69
C SER A 40 -16.99 32.11 -13.17
N ALA A 41 -17.59 31.02 -12.66
CA ALA A 41 -17.62 30.77 -11.22
C ALA A 41 -16.23 30.40 -10.69
N PHE A 42 -15.49 29.58 -11.44
CA PHE A 42 -14.14 29.13 -11.11
C PHE A 42 -13.16 30.30 -11.01
N GLU A 43 -13.09 31.15 -12.05
CA GLU A 43 -12.19 32.31 -12.08
C GLU A 43 -12.49 33.32 -10.96
N ARG A 44 -13.78 33.58 -10.69
CA ARG A 44 -14.18 34.44 -9.57
C ARG A 44 -13.81 33.85 -8.22
N LEU A 45 -13.96 32.53 -8.07
CA LEU A 45 -13.65 31.85 -6.80
C LEU A 45 -12.16 31.94 -6.50
N ILE A 46 -11.32 31.58 -7.48
CA ILE A 46 -9.86 31.70 -7.37
C ILE A 46 -9.47 33.15 -7.04
N ALA A 47 -9.97 34.14 -7.79
CA ALA A 47 -9.63 35.55 -7.54
C ALA A 47 -10.03 36.07 -6.14
N VAL A 48 -10.96 35.40 -5.45
CA VAL A 48 -11.40 35.78 -4.10
C VAL A 48 -10.70 34.98 -3.01
N ALA A 49 -10.44 33.69 -3.25
CA ALA A 49 -10.12 32.72 -2.22
C ALA A 49 -8.70 32.13 -2.28
N ASP A 50 -8.06 32.15 -3.44
CA ASP A 50 -6.65 31.74 -3.62
C ASP A 50 -5.78 33.01 -3.55
N THR A 51 -5.18 33.23 -2.39
CA THR A 51 -4.48 34.47 -2.03
C THR A 51 -2.97 34.40 -2.19
N ASP A 52 -2.40 33.20 -2.25
CA ASP A 52 -0.98 32.96 -2.51
C ASP A 52 -0.69 32.54 -3.97
N GLY A 53 -1.73 32.23 -4.75
CA GLY A 53 -1.63 31.89 -6.17
C GLY A 53 -1.20 30.45 -6.43
N ASP A 54 -1.28 29.56 -5.43
CA ASP A 54 -0.87 28.16 -5.53
C ASP A 54 -1.90 27.26 -6.22
N LYS A 55 -3.05 27.83 -6.64
CA LYS A 55 -4.18 27.16 -7.30
C LYS A 55 -4.95 26.20 -6.38
N LYS A 56 -4.86 26.40 -5.07
CA LYS A 56 -5.64 25.68 -4.06
C LYS A 56 -6.34 26.72 -3.17
N ILE A 57 -7.23 26.23 -2.32
CA ILE A 57 -7.82 27.03 -1.24
C ILE A 57 -7.54 26.26 0.03
N THR A 58 -6.66 26.79 0.86
CA THR A 58 -6.16 26.15 2.07
C THR A 58 -6.30 27.07 3.28
N VAL A 59 -5.95 26.57 4.47
CA VAL A 59 -5.89 27.39 5.69
C VAL A 59 -4.76 28.42 5.68
N GLU A 60 -3.86 28.35 4.69
CA GLU A 60 -2.82 29.36 4.48
C GLU A 60 -3.38 30.59 3.72
N ASP A 61 -4.57 30.45 3.11
CA ASP A 61 -5.28 31.55 2.47
C ASP A 61 -6.06 32.42 3.46
N ASP A 62 -6.12 33.72 3.16
CA ASP A 62 -6.83 34.72 3.97
C ASP A 62 -7.80 35.57 3.14
N PRO A 63 -8.90 34.95 2.62
CA PRO A 63 -9.91 35.65 1.84
C PRO A 63 -10.59 36.74 2.67
N LYS A 64 -10.45 37.99 2.22
CA LYS A 64 -11.03 39.15 2.91
C LYS A 64 -12.54 39.27 2.78
N MET A 65 -13.13 38.62 1.78
CA MET A 65 -14.55 38.70 1.46
C MET A 65 -15.14 37.31 1.26
N PRO A 66 -16.43 37.08 1.61
CA PRO A 66 -17.09 35.82 1.29
C PRO A 66 -17.21 35.63 -0.22
N PHE A 67 -17.22 34.39 -0.68
CA PHE A 67 -17.67 34.08 -2.03
C PHE A 67 -19.20 34.07 -2.08
N LEU A 68 -19.79 34.84 -3.00
CA LEU A 68 -21.24 34.93 -3.15
C LEU A 68 -21.72 34.04 -4.30
N ILE A 69 -22.49 33.02 -3.95
CA ILE A 69 -23.18 32.17 -4.92
C ILE A 69 -24.55 32.79 -5.25
N PRO A 70 -24.81 33.19 -6.50
CA PRO A 70 -26.11 33.74 -6.87
C PRO A 70 -27.21 32.68 -6.84
N HIS A 71 -28.32 32.96 -6.16
CA HIS A 71 -29.51 32.13 -6.13
C HIS A 71 -30.50 32.56 -7.23
N SER A 72 -31.26 31.60 -7.75
CA SER A 72 -32.20 31.82 -8.87
C SER A 72 -33.35 32.78 -8.54
N GLN A 73 -33.65 33.00 -7.26
CA GLN A 73 -34.70 33.92 -6.79
C GLN A 73 -34.22 35.36 -6.48
N GLY A 74 -32.94 35.67 -6.75
CA GLY A 74 -32.39 37.03 -6.62
C GLY A 74 -31.54 37.30 -5.38
N ASP A 75 -31.57 36.41 -4.38
CA ASP A 75 -30.68 36.45 -3.22
C ASP A 75 -29.32 35.77 -3.51
N SER A 76 -28.34 35.86 -2.61
CA SER A 76 -27.05 35.18 -2.74
C SER A 76 -26.66 34.49 -1.45
N VAL A 77 -26.05 33.30 -1.55
CA VAL A 77 -25.51 32.57 -0.41
C VAL A 77 -24.03 32.90 -0.26
N ALA A 78 -23.65 33.37 0.92
CA ALA A 78 -22.26 33.67 1.26
C ALA A 78 -21.56 32.44 1.83
N ILE A 79 -20.42 32.07 1.24
CA ILE A 79 -19.52 31.04 1.76
C ILE A 79 -18.25 31.71 2.27
N ARG A 80 -17.82 31.37 3.49
CA ARG A 80 -16.65 31.98 4.15
C ARG A 80 -15.61 30.95 4.55
N GLU A 81 -16.05 29.77 4.94
CA GLU A 81 -15.20 28.74 5.48
C GLU A 81 -14.31 28.15 4.38
N ILE A 82 -12.99 28.14 4.62
CA ILE A 82 -11.98 27.61 3.70
C ILE A 82 -12.37 26.24 3.15
N TYR A 83 -12.79 25.33 4.01
CA TYR A 83 -13.23 23.98 3.61
C TYR A 83 -14.36 23.99 2.57
N TYR A 84 -15.36 24.85 2.74
CA TYR A 84 -16.49 24.94 1.82
C TYR A 84 -16.11 25.63 0.50
N LEU A 85 -15.24 26.65 0.56
CA LEU A 85 -14.67 27.28 -0.63
C LEU A 85 -13.84 26.28 -1.45
N SER A 86 -12.98 25.52 -0.77
CA SER A 86 -12.22 24.40 -1.32
C SER A 86 -13.11 23.34 -1.96
N ASN A 87 -14.18 22.91 -1.28
CA ASN A 87 -15.13 21.94 -1.84
C ASN A 87 -15.79 22.47 -3.12
N LEU A 88 -16.21 23.73 -3.13
CA LEU A 88 -16.77 24.36 -4.33
C LEU A 88 -15.74 24.42 -5.47
N LEU A 89 -14.49 24.78 -5.19
CA LEU A 89 -13.40 24.78 -6.16
C LEU A 89 -13.23 23.39 -6.78
N GLN A 90 -13.22 22.35 -5.96
CA GLN A 90 -13.09 20.96 -6.42
C GLN A 90 -14.26 20.54 -7.33
N GLU A 91 -15.52 20.82 -6.96
CA GLU A 91 -16.67 20.47 -7.82
C GLU A 91 -16.63 21.23 -9.16
N LEU A 92 -16.23 22.51 -9.14
CA LEU A 92 -16.04 23.30 -10.36
C LEU A 92 -14.88 22.77 -11.21
N ALA A 93 -13.76 22.36 -10.59
CA ALA A 93 -12.61 21.77 -11.26
C ALA A 93 -12.99 20.46 -11.97
N VAL A 94 -13.76 19.59 -11.32
CA VAL A 94 -14.28 18.35 -11.93
C VAL A 94 -15.19 18.66 -13.11
N ALA A 95 -16.12 19.60 -12.97
CA ALA A 95 -17.00 20.00 -14.05
C ALA A 95 -16.23 20.58 -15.24
N ARG A 96 -15.17 21.36 -14.96
CA ARG A 96 -14.28 21.96 -15.96
C ARG A 96 -13.48 20.89 -16.71
N ALA A 97 -12.91 19.92 -16.00
CA ALA A 97 -12.20 18.79 -16.61
C ALA A 97 -13.12 17.92 -17.49
N GLN A 98 -14.43 17.91 -17.21
CA GLN A 98 -15.45 17.26 -18.02
C GLN A 98 -15.97 18.15 -19.18
N ASN A 99 -15.38 19.32 -19.40
CA ASN A 99 -15.80 20.31 -20.42
C ASN A 99 -17.29 20.70 -20.31
N LYS A 100 -17.80 20.86 -19.08
CA LYS A 100 -19.17 21.33 -18.85
C LYS A 100 -19.22 22.86 -18.79
N ASP A 101 -20.14 23.47 -19.54
CA ASP A 101 -20.39 24.93 -19.48
C ASP A 101 -21.05 25.36 -18.17
N SER A 102 -21.90 24.49 -17.61
CA SER A 102 -22.60 24.73 -16.35
C SER A 102 -22.72 23.48 -15.51
N VAL A 103 -22.79 23.65 -14.19
CA VAL A 103 -22.96 22.59 -13.21
C VAL A 103 -24.04 22.97 -12.20
N GLU A 104 -24.83 22.00 -11.76
CA GLU A 104 -25.76 22.14 -10.65
C GLU A 104 -25.13 21.54 -9.40
N ILE A 105 -24.99 22.35 -8.34
CA ILE A 105 -24.35 21.95 -7.08
C ILE A 105 -25.28 22.32 -5.94
N SER A 106 -25.56 21.37 -5.04
CA SER A 106 -26.33 21.64 -3.84
C SER A 106 -25.49 22.24 -2.71
N ILE A 107 -26.12 22.99 -1.81
CA ILE A 107 -25.44 23.47 -0.61
C ILE A 107 -24.93 22.32 0.26
N ASP A 108 -25.66 21.20 0.31
CA ASP A 108 -25.29 19.99 1.05
C ASP A 108 -24.02 19.35 0.46
N ARG A 109 -23.82 19.44 -0.86
CA ARG A 109 -22.60 18.95 -1.52
C ARG A 109 -21.37 19.79 -1.16
N ILE A 110 -21.57 21.10 -0.96
CA ILE A 110 -20.50 22.02 -0.57
C ILE A 110 -20.17 21.87 0.92
N LYS A 111 -21.20 21.74 1.76
CA LYS A 111 -21.10 21.61 3.22
C LYS A 111 -21.03 20.15 3.71
N GLU A 112 -20.70 19.24 2.81
CA GLU A 112 -20.66 17.81 3.09
C GLU A 112 -19.69 17.53 4.25
N PRO A 113 -20.12 16.76 5.27
CA PRO A 113 -19.25 16.43 6.41
C PRO A 113 -17.93 15.80 5.93
N PRO A 114 -16.77 16.22 6.48
CA PRO A 114 -15.46 15.81 5.98
C PRO A 114 -15.29 14.30 5.82
N THR A 115 -15.72 13.51 6.79
CA THR A 115 -15.54 12.05 6.73
C THR A 115 -16.39 11.40 5.64
N GLN A 116 -17.61 11.90 5.44
CA GLN A 116 -18.51 11.45 4.38
C GLN A 116 -17.96 11.83 3.00
N ARG A 117 -17.46 13.07 2.87
CA ARG A 117 -16.87 13.55 1.62
C ARG A 117 -15.65 12.71 1.22
N ILE A 118 -14.72 12.48 2.14
CA ILE A 118 -13.50 11.72 1.86
C ILE A 118 -13.85 10.27 1.47
N SER A 119 -14.66 9.58 2.28
CA SER A 119 -15.08 8.20 2.01
C SER A 119 -15.79 8.07 0.67
N ARG A 120 -16.76 8.96 0.37
CA ARG A 120 -17.45 8.95 -0.92
C ARG A 120 -16.51 9.20 -2.10
N ARG A 121 -15.52 10.09 -1.97
CA ARG A 121 -14.55 10.35 -3.05
C ARG A 121 -13.63 9.15 -3.28
N ILE A 122 -13.23 8.46 -2.21
CA ILE A 122 -12.47 7.20 -2.32
C ILE A 122 -13.28 6.19 -3.15
N GLU A 123 -14.51 5.91 -2.70
CA GLU A 123 -15.42 4.92 -3.30
C GLU A 123 -15.75 5.24 -4.77
N THR A 124 -16.06 6.50 -5.09
CA THR A 124 -16.66 6.88 -6.38
C THR A 124 -15.70 7.51 -7.40
N GLN A 125 -14.47 7.83 -7.00
CA GLN A 125 -13.51 8.52 -7.88
C GLN A 125 -12.11 7.93 -7.78
N PHE A 126 -11.57 7.76 -6.58
CA PHE A 126 -10.15 7.47 -6.43
C PHE A 126 -9.78 6.09 -6.92
N TRP A 127 -10.59 5.06 -6.61
CA TRP A 127 -10.33 3.72 -7.13
C TRP A 127 -10.33 3.66 -8.66
N ASP A 128 -11.26 4.36 -9.30
CA ASP A 128 -11.33 4.40 -10.76
C ASP A 128 -10.12 5.13 -11.37
N ASP A 129 -9.65 6.23 -10.74
CA ASP A 129 -8.46 6.94 -11.21
C ASP A 129 -7.16 6.17 -10.95
N LEU A 130 -7.11 5.31 -9.92
CA LEU A 130 -5.99 4.40 -9.64
C LEU A 130 -6.06 3.10 -10.46
N THR A 131 -7.18 2.80 -11.13
CA THR A 131 -7.30 1.56 -11.91
C THR A 131 -6.51 1.64 -13.23
N ARG A 132 -5.80 0.57 -13.57
CA ARG A 132 -5.03 0.39 -14.82
C ARG A 132 -5.35 -0.95 -15.46
N THR A 133 -5.06 -1.07 -16.76
CA THR A 133 -5.04 -2.33 -17.52
C THR A 133 -3.79 -2.35 -18.39
N ILE A 134 -3.25 -3.55 -18.70
CA ILE A 134 -2.20 -3.71 -19.72
C ILE A 134 -2.83 -4.35 -20.95
N ASP A 135 -3.50 -3.53 -21.74
CA ASP A 135 -4.12 -3.89 -23.01
C ASP A 135 -4.08 -2.71 -23.97
N ARG A 136 -4.67 -2.85 -25.16
CA ARG A 136 -4.75 -1.78 -26.17
C ARG A 136 -5.20 -0.42 -25.60
N LYS A 137 -6.16 -0.41 -24.67
CA LYS A 137 -6.70 0.82 -24.07
C LYS A 137 -5.73 1.38 -23.03
N GLY A 138 -5.24 0.53 -22.12
CA GLY A 138 -4.41 0.95 -20.99
C GLY A 138 -2.97 1.29 -21.38
N ILE A 139 -2.39 0.60 -22.36
CA ILE A 139 -1.03 0.82 -22.84
C ILE A 139 -0.85 2.28 -23.32
N GLN A 140 -1.83 2.90 -23.99
CA GLN A 140 -1.69 4.31 -24.40
C GLN A 140 -1.53 5.29 -23.21
N LYS A 141 -2.10 4.97 -22.04
CA LYS A 141 -1.93 5.75 -20.81
C LYS A 141 -0.59 5.44 -20.13
N ILE A 142 -0.14 4.19 -20.21
CA ILE A 142 1.09 3.69 -19.57
C ILE A 142 2.36 4.07 -20.36
N LEU A 143 2.30 4.15 -21.70
CA LEU A 143 3.43 4.47 -22.59
C LEU A 143 3.90 5.93 -22.52
N ARG A 144 3.26 6.79 -21.74
CA ARG A 144 3.73 8.17 -21.48
C ARG A 144 4.73 8.25 -20.32
N ASP A 145 5.28 7.11 -19.93
CA ASP A 145 6.19 6.99 -18.80
C ASP A 145 7.58 7.57 -19.10
N THR A 146 8.02 8.47 -18.23
CA THR A 146 9.26 9.23 -18.32
C THR A 146 10.48 8.48 -17.79
N LYS A 147 10.30 7.27 -17.22
CA LYS A 147 11.37 6.47 -16.61
C LYS A 147 12.24 5.68 -17.61
N ALA A 148 11.92 5.69 -18.91
CA ALA A 148 12.72 5.02 -19.94
C ALA A 148 13.92 5.90 -20.37
N SER A 149 15.14 5.44 -20.09
CA SER A 149 16.38 6.18 -20.39
C SER A 149 16.79 6.15 -21.86
N ASP A 150 16.35 5.15 -22.63
CA ASP A 150 16.64 4.97 -24.06
C ASP A 150 15.55 5.56 -24.99
N GLY A 151 14.47 6.10 -24.42
CA GLY A 151 13.33 6.65 -25.15
C GLY A 151 12.43 5.60 -25.83
N VAL A 152 12.67 4.29 -25.60
CA VAL A 152 11.86 3.21 -26.15
C VAL A 152 10.91 2.68 -25.08
N GLN A 153 9.62 2.66 -25.40
CA GLN A 153 8.63 2.11 -24.48
C GLN A 153 8.54 0.59 -24.66
N ARG A 154 9.00 -0.15 -23.67
CA ARG A 154 9.20 -1.60 -23.77
C ARG A 154 8.25 -2.37 -22.86
N LEU A 155 7.64 -3.42 -23.42
CA LEU A 155 6.89 -4.44 -22.68
C LEU A 155 7.59 -5.80 -22.81
N TYR A 156 7.94 -6.37 -21.67
CA TYR A 156 8.48 -7.72 -21.56
C TYR A 156 7.34 -8.72 -21.35
N VAL A 157 7.32 -9.77 -22.16
CA VAL A 157 6.29 -10.82 -22.13
C VAL A 157 6.97 -12.17 -21.84
N PRO A 158 6.48 -12.99 -20.89
CA PRO A 158 7.05 -14.31 -20.61
C PRO A 158 7.07 -15.21 -21.85
N ALA A 159 8.14 -15.97 -22.07
CA ALA A 159 8.16 -17.04 -23.09
C ALA A 159 7.03 -18.08 -22.89
N THR A 160 6.57 -18.25 -21.65
CA THR A 160 5.51 -19.18 -21.26
C THR A 160 4.09 -18.65 -21.55
N ASP A 161 3.93 -17.39 -21.93
CA ASP A 161 2.63 -16.77 -22.26
C ASP A 161 2.45 -16.63 -23.78
N THR A 162 2.20 -17.75 -24.46
CA THR A 162 2.04 -17.77 -25.93
C THR A 162 0.89 -16.89 -26.43
N SER A 163 -0.19 -16.75 -25.65
CA SER A 163 -1.32 -15.86 -25.93
C SER A 163 -0.93 -14.39 -25.85
N GLY A 164 -0.28 -13.99 -24.75
CA GLY A 164 0.20 -12.62 -24.56
C GLY A 164 1.23 -12.24 -25.61
N ILE A 165 2.15 -13.14 -25.98
CA ILE A 165 3.13 -12.89 -27.04
C ILE A 165 2.42 -12.52 -28.35
N ARG A 166 1.41 -13.30 -28.75
CA ARG A 166 0.64 -13.02 -29.96
C ARG A 166 -0.06 -11.66 -29.86
N TYR A 167 -0.83 -11.45 -28.80
CA TYR A 167 -1.59 -10.23 -28.58
C TYR A 167 -0.71 -8.96 -28.65
N TYR A 168 0.39 -8.95 -27.89
CA TYR A 168 1.24 -7.77 -27.81
C TYR A 168 2.08 -7.59 -29.09
N LYS A 169 2.48 -8.66 -29.78
CA LYS A 169 3.16 -8.53 -31.09
C LYS A 169 2.25 -7.96 -32.16
N ASP A 170 0.95 -8.29 -32.14
CA ASP A 170 -0.03 -7.66 -33.02
C ASP A 170 -0.19 -6.17 -32.65
N LEU A 171 -0.30 -5.85 -31.37
CA LEU A 171 -0.37 -4.47 -30.89
C LEU A 171 0.89 -3.64 -31.24
N GLN A 172 2.08 -4.25 -31.23
CA GLN A 172 3.35 -3.64 -31.64
C GLN A 172 3.34 -3.16 -33.10
N GLN A 173 2.57 -3.82 -33.98
CA GLN A 173 2.45 -3.39 -35.38
C GLN A 173 1.60 -2.14 -35.53
N GLU A 174 0.74 -1.86 -34.54
CA GLU A 174 -0.22 -0.75 -34.57
C GLU A 174 0.27 0.49 -33.81
N LEU A 175 1.17 0.33 -32.84
CA LEU A 175 1.68 1.42 -32.00
C LEU A 175 3.12 1.77 -32.35
N SER A 176 3.35 3.03 -32.75
CA SER A 176 4.71 3.57 -32.97
C SER A 176 5.46 3.75 -31.65
N GLY A 177 6.75 3.38 -31.61
CA GLY A 177 7.61 3.58 -30.43
C GLY A 177 7.40 2.56 -29.30
N PHE A 178 6.64 1.49 -29.57
CA PHE A 178 6.39 0.39 -28.65
C PHE A 178 7.19 -0.85 -29.06
N GLU A 179 7.93 -1.43 -28.12
CA GLU A 179 8.71 -2.65 -28.32
C GLU A 179 8.22 -3.78 -27.39
N VAL A 180 7.98 -4.94 -27.97
CA VAL A 180 7.64 -6.16 -27.24
C VAL A 180 8.83 -7.10 -27.25
N VAL A 181 9.36 -7.40 -26.07
CA VAL A 181 10.50 -8.30 -25.88
C VAL A 181 10.01 -9.57 -25.19
N VAL A 182 10.36 -10.73 -25.76
CA VAL A 182 10.04 -12.02 -25.14
C VAL A 182 11.16 -12.37 -24.15
N LEU A 183 10.79 -12.57 -22.88
CA LEU A 183 11.71 -13.02 -21.83
C LEU A 183 12.16 -14.46 -22.08
N PRO A 184 13.35 -14.87 -21.60
CA PRO A 184 13.76 -16.26 -21.64
C PRO A 184 12.84 -17.14 -20.78
N GLU A 185 12.79 -18.45 -21.06
CA GLU A 185 12.04 -19.42 -20.24
C GLU A 185 12.52 -19.46 -18.79
N LYS A 186 13.84 -19.33 -18.58
CA LYS A 186 14.45 -19.20 -17.26
C LYS A 186 15.00 -17.79 -17.09
N ILE A 187 14.37 -17.03 -16.21
CA ILE A 187 14.80 -15.68 -15.84
C ILE A 187 15.82 -15.80 -14.71
N THR A 188 17.08 -15.43 -14.98
CA THR A 188 18.16 -15.46 -13.98
C THR A 188 18.56 -14.05 -13.55
N PRO A 189 19.16 -13.86 -12.37
CA PRO A 189 19.70 -12.57 -11.98
C PRO A 189 20.70 -11.97 -12.99
N GLN A 190 21.49 -12.81 -13.67
CA GLN A 190 22.41 -12.37 -14.72
C GLN A 190 21.66 -11.80 -15.94
N TYR A 191 20.54 -12.42 -16.32
CA TYR A 191 19.70 -11.89 -17.39
C TYR A 191 19.06 -10.56 -16.99
N VAL A 192 18.57 -10.44 -15.75
CA VAL A 192 17.97 -9.19 -15.27
C VAL A 192 19.01 -8.06 -15.27
N LYS A 193 20.23 -8.32 -14.80
CA LYS A 193 21.34 -7.37 -14.89
C LYS A 193 21.65 -6.98 -16.34
N SER A 194 21.59 -7.92 -17.30
CA SER A 194 21.94 -7.64 -18.71
C SER A 194 20.92 -6.79 -19.46
N ILE A 195 19.74 -6.53 -18.86
CA ILE A 195 18.71 -5.65 -19.41
C ILE A 195 18.50 -4.37 -18.57
N ASN A 196 19.41 -4.06 -17.65
CA ASN A 196 19.34 -2.84 -16.83
C ASN A 196 19.34 -1.55 -17.67
N ASP A 197 20.00 -1.55 -18.83
CA ASP A 197 20.03 -0.45 -19.80
C ASP A 197 18.80 -0.42 -20.72
N LYS A 198 17.93 -1.44 -20.63
CA LYS A 198 16.71 -1.61 -21.43
C LYS A 198 15.51 -1.86 -20.52
N PRO A 199 15.16 -0.92 -19.62
CA PRO A 199 14.04 -1.09 -18.71
C PRO A 199 12.74 -1.25 -19.50
N GLY A 200 11.76 -1.91 -18.89
CA GLY A 200 10.43 -2.07 -19.47
C GLY A 200 9.42 -2.57 -18.46
N LEU A 201 8.14 -2.38 -18.77
CA LEU A 201 7.04 -2.97 -18.03
C LEU A 201 6.99 -4.48 -18.29
N LEU A 202 6.45 -5.24 -17.35
CA LEU A 202 6.16 -6.66 -17.53
C LEU A 202 4.67 -6.85 -17.79
N ALA A 203 4.36 -7.73 -18.73
CA ALA A 203 2.99 -8.13 -19.00
C ALA A 203 2.31 -8.66 -17.74
N LEU A 204 1.00 -8.45 -17.67
CA LEU A 204 0.08 -9.07 -16.72
C LEU A 204 -1.00 -9.83 -17.49
N LYS A 205 -1.93 -10.48 -16.77
CA LYS A 205 -2.92 -11.38 -17.36
C LYS A 205 -3.79 -10.66 -18.39
N ILE A 206 -3.94 -11.28 -19.55
CA ILE A 206 -4.95 -10.91 -20.56
C ILE A 206 -6.03 -11.98 -20.57
N GLU A 207 -7.28 -11.54 -20.59
CA GLU A 207 -8.45 -12.40 -20.75
C GLU A 207 -9.40 -11.79 -21.77
N ASN A 208 -9.76 -12.56 -22.80
CA ASN A 208 -10.65 -12.12 -23.88
C ASN A 208 -10.20 -10.77 -24.50
N ASP A 209 -8.92 -10.68 -24.86
CA ASP A 209 -8.26 -9.50 -25.44
C ASP A 209 -8.29 -8.22 -24.56
N ARG A 210 -8.65 -8.36 -23.29
CA ARG A 210 -8.67 -7.29 -22.29
C ARG A 210 -7.68 -7.59 -21.17
N GLY A 211 -7.00 -6.56 -20.70
CA GLY A 211 -6.06 -6.68 -19.59
C GLY A 211 -6.85 -6.82 -18.31
N VAL A 212 -6.49 -7.79 -17.47
CA VAL A 212 -7.07 -7.93 -16.14
C VAL A 212 -6.70 -6.69 -15.32
N PRO A 213 -7.68 -5.93 -14.79
CA PRO A 213 -7.42 -4.65 -14.17
C PRO A 213 -6.69 -4.79 -12.84
N PHE A 214 -5.99 -3.73 -12.44
CA PHE A 214 -5.33 -3.63 -11.14
C PHE A 214 -5.32 -2.18 -10.66
N VAL A 215 -5.12 -2.00 -9.36
CA VAL A 215 -4.96 -0.68 -8.73
C VAL A 215 -3.47 -0.39 -8.56
N VAL A 216 -3.10 0.89 -8.74
CA VAL A 216 -1.74 1.37 -8.48
C VAL A 216 -1.71 2.17 -7.17
N PRO A 217 -0.55 2.27 -6.49
CA PRO A 217 -0.46 3.01 -5.22
C PRO A 217 -0.81 4.49 -5.33
N GLY A 218 -0.59 5.12 -6.48
CA GLY A 218 -0.88 6.54 -6.68
C GLY A 218 -0.92 6.94 -8.16
N GLY A 219 -1.52 8.08 -8.48
CA GLY A 219 -1.79 8.49 -9.86
C GLY A 219 -0.57 8.52 -10.80
N ARG A 220 0.64 8.76 -10.26
CA ARG A 220 1.91 8.77 -11.01
C ARG A 220 2.44 7.38 -11.39
N PHE A 221 1.98 6.34 -10.70
CA PHE A 221 2.44 4.97 -10.90
C PHE A 221 1.64 4.30 -12.02
N ASN A 222 2.29 3.39 -12.73
CA ASN A 222 1.67 2.58 -13.79
C ASN A 222 1.93 1.08 -13.59
N GLU A 223 2.57 0.74 -12.47
CA GLU A 223 2.96 -0.61 -12.08
C GLU A 223 2.05 -1.13 -10.97
N MET A 224 1.73 -2.41 -11.02
CA MET A 224 1.12 -3.13 -9.90
C MET A 224 2.21 -3.46 -8.89
N TYR A 225 2.02 -3.08 -7.63
CA TYR A 225 2.95 -3.36 -6.53
C TYR A 225 2.51 -4.58 -5.72
N GLY A 226 3.44 -5.24 -5.03
CA GLY A 226 3.20 -6.49 -4.31
C GLY A 226 2.31 -6.31 -3.08
N TRP A 227 2.84 -5.71 -2.01
CA TRP A 227 2.11 -5.64 -0.73
C TRP A 227 1.04 -4.54 -0.69
N ASP A 228 1.20 -3.44 -1.45
CA ASP A 228 0.21 -2.36 -1.56
C ASP A 228 -1.16 -2.92 -2.00
N SER A 229 -1.16 -3.83 -2.97
CA SER A 229 -2.40 -4.39 -3.53
C SER A 229 -3.22 -5.20 -2.53
N TYR A 230 -2.62 -5.76 -1.47
CA TYR A 230 -3.40 -6.36 -0.40
C TYR A 230 -4.19 -5.28 0.37
N PHE A 231 -3.53 -4.20 0.78
CA PHE A 231 -4.19 -3.11 1.50
C PHE A 231 -5.22 -2.40 0.63
N GLU A 232 -4.91 -2.14 -0.64
CA GLU A 232 -5.88 -1.65 -1.62
C GLU A 232 -7.06 -2.61 -1.73
N GLY A 233 -6.79 -3.92 -1.80
CA GLY A 233 -7.78 -4.99 -1.77
C GLY A 233 -8.75 -4.88 -0.60
N VAL A 234 -8.26 -4.65 0.62
CA VAL A 234 -9.10 -4.44 1.80
C VAL A 234 -10.06 -3.26 1.60
N GLY A 235 -9.56 -2.13 1.09
CA GLY A 235 -10.39 -0.95 0.79
C GLY A 235 -11.43 -1.22 -0.29
N LEU A 236 -11.05 -1.91 -1.37
CA LEU A 236 -11.94 -2.30 -2.46
C LEU A 236 -13.06 -3.23 -1.99
N LEU A 237 -12.75 -4.19 -1.10
CA LEU A 237 -13.74 -5.10 -0.55
C LEU A 237 -14.78 -4.36 0.30
N ILE A 238 -14.35 -3.38 1.11
CA ILE A 238 -15.26 -2.50 1.88
C ILE A 238 -16.18 -1.71 0.94
N ASP A 239 -15.63 -1.19 -0.14
CA ASP A 239 -16.36 -0.39 -1.14
C ASP A 239 -17.12 -1.26 -2.18
N GLY A 240 -17.22 -2.58 -1.95
CA GLY A 240 -17.99 -3.50 -2.80
C GLY A 240 -17.37 -3.81 -4.18
N ARG A 241 -16.11 -3.42 -4.41
CA ARG A 241 -15.35 -3.63 -5.66
C ARG A 241 -14.61 -4.97 -5.66
N ILE A 242 -15.35 -6.04 -5.38
CA ILE A 242 -14.82 -7.41 -5.29
C ILE A 242 -14.21 -7.86 -6.62
N ASP A 243 -14.76 -7.40 -7.73
CA ASP A 243 -14.25 -7.65 -9.09
C ASP A 243 -12.80 -7.19 -9.25
N LEU A 244 -12.48 -6.00 -8.74
CA LEU A 244 -11.15 -5.41 -8.86
C LEU A 244 -10.15 -6.05 -7.89
N ALA A 245 -10.59 -6.37 -6.66
CA ALA A 245 -9.78 -7.12 -5.70
C ALA A 245 -9.42 -8.52 -6.24
N LYS A 246 -10.39 -9.24 -6.80
CA LYS A 246 -10.17 -10.53 -7.48
C LYS A 246 -9.20 -10.40 -8.66
N ALA A 247 -9.35 -9.37 -9.48
CA ALA A 247 -8.48 -9.12 -10.62
C ALA A 247 -7.00 -8.92 -10.23
N MET A 248 -6.74 -8.28 -9.08
CA MET A 248 -5.38 -8.15 -8.54
C MET A 248 -4.81 -9.52 -8.11
N VAL A 249 -5.60 -10.36 -7.44
CA VAL A 249 -5.19 -11.74 -7.13
C VAL A 249 -4.93 -12.54 -8.42
N ASP A 250 -5.75 -12.39 -9.45
CA ASP A 250 -5.54 -13.04 -10.76
C ASP A 250 -4.21 -12.61 -11.41
N ASN A 251 -3.82 -11.34 -11.24
CA ASN A 251 -2.53 -10.84 -11.69
C ASN A 251 -1.36 -11.38 -10.85
N PHE A 252 -1.52 -11.59 -9.53
CA PHE A 252 -0.50 -12.29 -8.73
C PHE A 252 -0.34 -13.75 -9.12
N VAL A 253 -1.44 -14.46 -9.38
CA VAL A 253 -1.38 -15.82 -9.94
C VAL A 253 -0.58 -15.84 -11.24
N TYR A 254 -0.82 -14.88 -12.14
CA TYR A 254 -0.03 -14.71 -13.36
C TYR A 254 1.46 -14.48 -13.06
N GLN A 255 1.79 -13.56 -12.15
CA GLN A 255 3.18 -13.28 -11.79
C GLN A 255 3.90 -14.50 -11.21
N ILE A 256 3.26 -15.25 -10.30
CA ILE A 256 3.84 -16.48 -9.74
C ILE A 256 4.02 -17.55 -10.81
N ASN A 257 3.08 -17.67 -11.75
CA ASN A 257 3.17 -18.67 -12.81
C ASN A 257 4.26 -18.37 -13.84
N HIS A 258 4.45 -17.10 -14.19
CA HIS A 258 5.33 -16.70 -15.29
C HIS A 258 6.68 -16.09 -14.85
N TYR A 259 6.73 -15.45 -13.69
CA TYR A 259 7.92 -14.81 -13.11
C TYR A 259 8.42 -15.53 -11.85
N GLY A 260 7.67 -16.51 -11.34
CA GLY A 260 8.06 -17.37 -10.23
C GLY A 260 7.81 -16.78 -8.84
N LYS A 261 7.35 -15.53 -8.74
CA LYS A 261 7.07 -14.83 -7.48
C LYS A 261 6.14 -13.65 -7.71
N ILE A 262 5.49 -13.17 -6.66
CA ILE A 262 4.96 -11.80 -6.66
C ILE A 262 6.14 -10.83 -6.76
N LEU A 263 6.06 -9.85 -7.65
CA LEU A 263 7.11 -8.88 -7.87
C LEU A 263 6.91 -7.66 -6.97
N ASN A 264 8.00 -6.99 -6.60
CA ASN A 264 7.92 -5.68 -5.95
C ASN A 264 7.03 -4.72 -6.76
N ALA A 265 7.32 -4.59 -8.05
CA ALA A 265 6.37 -4.09 -9.04
C ALA A 265 6.62 -4.78 -10.39
N ASN A 266 5.67 -4.73 -11.33
CA ASN A 266 5.82 -5.42 -12.62
C ASN A 266 6.73 -4.69 -13.63
N ARG A 267 8.01 -4.48 -13.30
CA ARG A 267 9.08 -3.97 -14.20
C ARG A 267 10.24 -4.96 -14.29
N SER A 268 10.99 -4.89 -15.38
CA SER A 268 12.13 -5.77 -15.65
C SER A 268 13.15 -5.82 -14.51
N TYR A 269 13.54 -4.66 -13.95
CA TYR A 269 14.51 -4.57 -12.85
C TYR A 269 13.98 -5.06 -11.48
N TYR A 270 12.68 -5.39 -11.37
CA TYR A 270 12.09 -6.03 -10.20
C TYR A 270 11.99 -7.57 -10.32
N LEU A 271 12.37 -8.18 -11.46
CA LEU A 271 12.28 -9.64 -11.66
C LEU A 271 13.02 -10.49 -10.61
N THR A 272 14.00 -9.90 -9.92
CA THR A 272 14.78 -10.54 -8.85
C THR A 272 14.35 -10.14 -7.43
N ARG A 273 13.24 -9.42 -7.27
CA ARG A 273 12.82 -8.82 -6.00
C ARG A 273 11.30 -8.97 -5.79
N THR A 274 10.92 -9.48 -4.62
CA THR A 274 9.51 -9.56 -4.17
C THR A 274 9.18 -8.41 -3.21
N GLN A 275 8.10 -8.54 -2.45
CA GLN A 275 7.64 -7.68 -1.36
C GLN A 275 7.00 -8.53 -0.24
N PRO A 276 6.65 -7.95 0.93
CA PRO A 276 6.05 -8.69 2.03
C PRO A 276 4.83 -9.53 1.60
N PRO A 277 4.78 -10.83 1.96
CA PRO A 277 3.79 -11.75 1.40
C PRO A 277 2.43 -11.65 2.08
N PHE A 278 1.39 -11.29 1.32
CA PHE A 278 -0.02 -11.22 1.78
C PHE A 278 -1.00 -12.06 0.95
N MET A 279 -0.53 -12.81 -0.06
CA MET A 279 -1.37 -13.56 -0.99
C MET A 279 -2.39 -14.47 -0.28
N SER A 280 -1.99 -15.25 0.74
CA SER A 280 -2.91 -16.18 1.42
C SER A 280 -4.14 -15.48 2.02
N SER A 281 -3.91 -14.38 2.74
CA SER A 281 -4.98 -13.56 3.33
C SER A 281 -5.78 -12.86 2.24
N PHE A 282 -5.13 -12.36 1.18
CA PHE A 282 -5.85 -11.71 0.10
C PHE A 282 -6.78 -12.67 -0.66
N VAL A 283 -6.32 -13.89 -0.98
CA VAL A 283 -7.15 -14.95 -1.58
C VAL A 283 -8.35 -15.24 -0.69
N ARG A 284 -8.11 -15.47 0.60
CA ARG A 284 -9.15 -15.81 1.57
C ARG A 284 -10.21 -14.72 1.66
N GLU A 285 -9.79 -13.47 1.85
CA GLU A 285 -10.70 -12.33 2.02
C GLU A 285 -11.55 -12.08 0.78
N VAL A 286 -10.94 -12.14 -0.41
CA VAL A 286 -11.67 -12.03 -1.67
C VAL A 286 -12.66 -13.19 -1.81
N TYR A 287 -12.23 -14.42 -1.56
CA TYR A 287 -13.11 -15.59 -1.63
C TYR A 287 -14.29 -15.46 -0.67
N GLU A 288 -14.06 -15.12 0.59
CA GLU A 288 -15.07 -14.94 1.62
C GLU A 288 -16.07 -13.83 1.25
N ALA A 289 -15.62 -12.77 0.59
CA ALA A 289 -16.46 -11.67 0.11
C ALA A 289 -17.34 -12.04 -1.10
N MET A 290 -16.95 -13.03 -1.93
CA MET A 290 -17.73 -13.42 -3.12
C MET A 290 -19.16 -13.82 -2.76
N GLU A 291 -20.14 -13.27 -3.47
CA GLU A 291 -21.56 -13.66 -3.31
C GLU A 291 -21.83 -15.06 -3.85
N VAL A 292 -21.21 -15.39 -5.00
CA VAL A 292 -21.21 -16.74 -5.58
C VAL A 292 -19.79 -17.27 -5.46
N LYS A 293 -19.62 -18.37 -4.72
CA LYS A 293 -18.32 -19.00 -4.51
C LYS A 293 -17.82 -19.64 -5.80
N ASP A 294 -16.59 -19.30 -6.18
CA ASP A 294 -15.87 -19.89 -7.31
C ASP A 294 -14.75 -20.80 -6.78
N GLU A 295 -15.09 -22.06 -6.51
CA GLU A 295 -14.14 -23.05 -5.98
C GLU A 295 -12.98 -23.32 -6.95
N ALA A 296 -13.21 -23.18 -8.26
CA ALA A 296 -12.16 -23.37 -9.27
C ALA A 296 -11.13 -22.25 -9.16
N TRP A 297 -11.58 -21.00 -9.02
CA TRP A 297 -10.71 -19.87 -8.76
C TRP A 297 -9.96 -20.02 -7.42
N LEU A 298 -10.65 -20.42 -6.34
CA LEU A 298 -9.98 -20.64 -5.06
C LEU A 298 -8.86 -21.67 -5.17
N ARG A 299 -9.12 -22.79 -5.88
CA ARG A 299 -8.13 -23.83 -6.11
C ARG A 299 -6.92 -23.32 -6.89
N GLU A 300 -7.12 -22.52 -7.93
CA GLU A 300 -6.05 -21.92 -8.72
C GLU A 300 -5.20 -20.95 -7.86
N ALA A 301 -5.88 -20.07 -7.11
CA ALA A 301 -5.23 -19.06 -6.29
C ALA A 301 -4.46 -19.67 -5.10
N LEU A 302 -5.06 -20.65 -4.40
CA LEU A 302 -4.38 -21.40 -3.32
C LEU A 302 -3.17 -22.18 -3.85
N ASN A 303 -3.28 -22.80 -5.02
CA ASN A 303 -2.15 -23.48 -5.66
C ASN A 303 -0.99 -22.51 -5.93
N ALA A 304 -1.28 -21.30 -6.41
CA ALA A 304 -0.26 -20.27 -6.63
C ALA A 304 0.37 -19.79 -5.32
N ALA A 305 -0.43 -19.55 -4.28
CA ALA A 305 0.08 -19.13 -2.97
C ALA A 305 1.00 -20.18 -2.32
N ILE A 306 0.64 -21.47 -2.39
CA ILE A 306 1.50 -22.56 -1.93
C ILE A 306 2.79 -22.63 -2.76
N LYS A 307 2.69 -22.45 -4.09
CA LYS A 307 3.87 -22.40 -4.97
C LYS A 307 4.82 -21.26 -4.58
N GLU A 308 4.31 -20.06 -4.31
CA GLU A 308 5.13 -18.95 -3.83
C GLU A 308 5.79 -19.27 -2.49
N TYR A 309 5.03 -19.80 -1.52
CA TYR A 309 5.58 -20.22 -0.22
C TYR A 309 6.77 -21.16 -0.40
N GLU A 310 6.61 -22.22 -1.21
CA GLU A 310 7.65 -23.23 -1.38
C GLU A 310 8.84 -22.79 -2.22
N GLN A 311 8.60 -22.03 -3.30
CA GLN A 311 9.63 -21.72 -4.30
C GLN A 311 10.31 -20.37 -4.09
N VAL A 312 9.78 -19.52 -3.20
CA VAL A 312 10.35 -18.19 -2.93
C VAL A 312 10.82 -18.12 -1.48
N TRP A 313 9.93 -18.41 -0.55
CA TRP A 313 10.18 -18.17 0.87
C TRP A 313 10.94 -19.33 1.52
N MET A 314 10.58 -20.57 1.19
CA MET A 314 11.21 -21.77 1.75
C MET A 314 12.45 -22.26 1.00
N GLU A 315 13.04 -21.43 0.14
CA GLU A 315 14.28 -21.76 -0.58
C GLU A 315 15.48 -21.75 0.39
N GLU A 316 16.03 -22.93 0.64
CA GLU A 316 17.14 -23.17 1.57
C GLU A 316 18.41 -22.40 1.19
N GLY A 317 19.03 -21.74 2.17
CA GLY A 317 20.27 -20.98 1.97
C GLY A 317 20.05 -19.58 1.37
N GLU A 318 18.89 -19.36 0.74
CA GLU A 318 18.42 -18.06 0.31
C GLU A 318 17.53 -17.41 1.36
N ARG A 319 16.20 -17.44 1.20
CA ARG A 319 15.25 -16.82 2.14
C ARG A 319 15.02 -17.67 3.38
N LEU A 320 15.16 -19.00 3.31
CA LEU A 320 15.13 -19.86 4.50
C LEU A 320 16.55 -20.01 5.08
N THR A 321 16.71 -19.56 6.32
CA THR A 321 18.01 -19.55 7.01
C THR A 321 18.22 -20.82 7.84
N GLY A 322 19.47 -21.07 8.26
CA GLY A 322 19.84 -22.32 8.93
C GLY A 322 19.20 -22.58 10.30
N ASN A 323 18.58 -21.57 10.92
CA ASN A 323 17.80 -21.74 12.15
C ASN A 323 16.31 -22.04 11.90
N GLY A 324 15.90 -22.19 10.63
CA GLY A 324 14.51 -22.50 10.26
C GLY A 324 13.59 -21.28 10.12
N LEU A 325 14.07 -20.06 10.39
CA LEU A 325 13.33 -18.82 10.13
C LEU A 325 13.74 -18.19 8.79
N ASN A 326 12.93 -17.25 8.32
CA ASN A 326 13.09 -16.62 7.02
C ASN A 326 13.67 -15.21 7.13
N ARG A 327 14.27 -14.73 6.04
CA ARG A 327 14.80 -13.39 5.83
C ARG A 327 14.35 -12.83 4.48
N TYR A 328 14.41 -11.52 4.32
CA TYR A 328 14.40 -10.92 2.98
C TYR A 328 15.77 -11.14 2.31
N TYR A 329 15.77 -11.54 1.05
CA TYR A 329 16.99 -11.86 0.30
C TYR A 329 16.77 -11.63 -1.20
N ALA A 330 17.03 -10.40 -1.65
CA ALA A 330 16.85 -10.03 -3.04
C ALA A 330 18.08 -10.39 -3.91
N GLN A 331 17.90 -11.39 -4.77
CA GLN A 331 18.95 -12.05 -5.58
C GLN A 331 19.54 -11.19 -6.73
N GLY A 332 19.13 -9.93 -6.87
CA GLY A 332 19.65 -9.04 -7.92
C GLY A 332 21.17 -8.90 -7.88
N ILE A 333 21.78 -8.46 -8.98
CA ILE A 333 23.25 -8.30 -9.08
C ILE A 333 23.60 -6.86 -9.43
N GLY A 334 24.59 -6.31 -8.73
CA GLY A 334 25.11 -4.96 -8.98
C GLY A 334 24.22 -3.85 -8.43
N ILE A 335 24.45 -2.64 -8.94
CA ILE A 335 23.75 -1.42 -8.51
C ILE A 335 22.31 -1.43 -9.06
N PRO A 336 21.28 -1.21 -8.22
CA PRO A 336 19.90 -1.09 -8.67
C PRO A 336 19.75 0.04 -9.72
N PRO A 337 19.27 -0.24 -10.93
CA PRO A 337 19.21 0.75 -12.01
C PRO A 337 18.09 1.80 -11.86
N GLU A 338 17.11 1.54 -10.98
CA GLU A 338 15.93 2.38 -10.80
C GLU A 338 16.14 3.59 -9.89
N THR A 339 17.25 3.65 -9.17
CA THR A 339 17.57 4.80 -8.30
C THR A 339 18.07 5.99 -9.11
N GLU A 340 17.92 7.20 -8.57
CA GLU A 340 18.43 8.41 -9.22
C GLU A 340 19.94 8.33 -9.50
N LYS A 341 20.36 8.95 -10.60
CA LYS A 341 21.78 8.98 -10.96
C LYS A 341 22.58 9.68 -9.86
N GLY A 342 23.51 8.94 -9.26
CA GLY A 342 24.36 9.43 -8.18
C GLY A 342 23.80 9.20 -6.78
N HIS A 343 22.65 8.54 -6.64
CA HIS A 343 22.05 8.17 -5.36
C HIS A 343 23.04 7.44 -4.42
N PHE A 344 23.84 6.53 -4.96
CA PHE A 344 24.83 5.77 -4.20
C PHE A 344 26.23 6.40 -4.16
N ASN A 345 26.43 7.62 -4.68
CA ASN A 345 27.78 8.19 -4.81
C ASN A 345 28.51 8.33 -3.47
N GLU A 346 27.80 8.74 -2.42
CA GLU A 346 28.39 8.93 -1.09
C GLU A 346 28.91 7.59 -0.53
N VAL A 347 28.09 6.55 -0.56
CA VAL A 347 28.49 5.22 -0.08
C VAL A 347 29.58 4.60 -0.97
N LEU A 348 29.46 4.77 -2.29
CA LEU A 348 30.44 4.26 -3.24
C LEU A 348 31.76 5.02 -3.21
N GLN A 349 31.82 6.21 -2.61
CA GLN A 349 33.07 6.94 -2.45
C GLN A 349 34.06 6.20 -1.55
N GLU A 350 33.60 5.66 -0.43
CA GLU A 350 34.46 4.90 0.49
C GLU A 350 35.07 3.68 -0.20
N PHE A 351 34.27 2.98 -1.01
CA PHE A 351 34.76 1.85 -1.81
C PHE A 351 35.70 2.32 -2.91
N ALA A 352 35.36 3.36 -3.68
CA ALA A 352 36.21 3.88 -4.75
C ALA A 352 37.59 4.31 -4.25
N GLU A 353 37.66 4.96 -3.09
CA GLU A 353 38.91 5.37 -2.43
C GLU A 353 39.80 4.17 -2.09
N LYS A 354 39.22 3.04 -1.62
CA LYS A 354 39.95 1.78 -1.36
C LYS A 354 40.63 1.22 -2.62
N TYR A 355 40.01 1.40 -3.78
CA TYR A 355 40.58 0.97 -5.08
C TYR A 355 41.43 2.05 -5.76
N GLY A 356 41.56 3.25 -5.16
CA GLY A 356 42.31 4.37 -5.74
C GLY A 356 41.67 4.97 -7.00
N LEU A 357 40.35 4.83 -7.14
CA LEU A 357 39.60 5.25 -8.32
C LEU A 357 38.66 6.41 -8.00
N LYS A 358 38.21 7.13 -9.03
CA LYS A 358 37.05 8.02 -8.91
C LYS A 358 35.77 7.20 -8.87
N VAL A 359 34.73 7.68 -8.18
CA VAL A 359 33.43 6.98 -8.07
C VAL A 359 32.87 6.54 -9.43
N SER A 360 32.91 7.41 -10.45
CA SER A 360 32.39 7.07 -11.78
C SER A 360 33.15 5.90 -12.44
N GLU A 361 34.47 5.88 -12.28
CA GLU A 361 35.34 4.83 -12.82
C GLU A 361 35.18 3.52 -12.04
N PHE A 362 35.07 3.61 -10.71
CA PHE A 362 34.75 2.48 -9.86
C PHE A 362 33.42 1.83 -10.24
N VAL A 363 32.36 2.64 -10.41
CA VAL A 363 31.03 2.17 -10.84
C VAL A 363 31.10 1.43 -12.17
N GLU A 364 31.77 2.00 -13.18
CA GLU A 364 31.92 1.37 -14.50
C GLU A 364 32.67 0.03 -14.40
N GLN A 365 33.78 0.00 -13.66
CA GLN A 365 34.58 -1.23 -13.48
C GLN A 365 33.86 -2.29 -12.65
N TYR A 366 33.11 -1.90 -11.61
CA TYR A 366 32.29 -2.81 -10.80
C TYR A 366 31.12 -3.37 -11.61
N GLN A 367 30.35 -2.52 -12.30
CA GLN A 367 29.20 -2.98 -13.09
C GLN A 367 29.59 -3.89 -14.25
N SER A 368 30.72 -3.62 -14.91
CA SER A 368 31.30 -4.47 -15.97
C SER A 368 31.90 -5.77 -15.45
N GLY A 369 32.14 -5.91 -14.14
CA GLY A 369 32.83 -7.06 -13.55
C GLY A 369 34.34 -7.03 -13.71
N THR A 370 34.91 -5.89 -14.07
CA THR A 370 36.37 -5.67 -14.11
C THR A 370 36.97 -5.69 -12.70
N ILE A 371 36.24 -5.15 -11.72
CA ILE A 371 36.57 -5.24 -10.30
C ILE A 371 35.64 -6.24 -9.63
N ASP A 372 36.25 -7.18 -8.90
CA ASP A 372 35.57 -8.01 -7.91
C ASP A 372 35.62 -7.31 -6.54
N ALA A 373 34.45 -6.97 -6.02
CA ALA A 373 34.28 -6.21 -4.77
C ALA A 373 33.18 -6.84 -3.90
N PRO A 374 33.47 -7.95 -3.19
CA PRO A 374 32.49 -8.68 -2.38
C PRO A 374 31.81 -7.81 -1.32
N GLU A 375 32.51 -6.82 -0.76
CA GLU A 375 31.95 -5.87 0.21
C GLU A 375 30.87 -4.96 -0.40
N VAL A 376 30.98 -4.65 -1.71
CA VAL A 376 29.98 -3.87 -2.44
C VAL A 376 28.80 -4.76 -2.82
N ASP A 377 29.06 -6.03 -3.15
CA ASP A 377 28.00 -7.02 -3.36
C ASP A 377 27.16 -7.22 -2.09
N GLU A 378 27.80 -7.30 -0.93
CA GLU A 378 27.15 -7.40 0.37
C GLU A 378 26.31 -6.15 0.69
N TYR A 379 26.87 -4.95 0.46
CA TYR A 379 26.11 -3.70 0.61
C TYR A 379 24.83 -3.70 -0.25
N PHE A 380 24.95 -3.99 -1.55
CA PHE A 380 23.78 -3.97 -2.43
C PHE A 380 22.83 -5.15 -2.19
N LEU A 381 23.30 -6.27 -1.64
CA LEU A 381 22.41 -7.32 -1.14
C LEU A 381 21.53 -6.79 0.00
N HIS A 382 22.10 -6.05 0.94
CA HIS A 382 21.34 -5.43 2.02
C HIS A 382 20.38 -4.35 1.51
N ASP A 383 20.81 -3.46 0.60
CA ASP A 383 19.93 -2.45 -0.02
C ASP A 383 18.73 -3.11 -0.73
N ARG A 384 18.97 -4.08 -1.61
CA ARG A 384 17.88 -4.73 -2.34
C ARG A 384 16.95 -5.51 -1.43
N SER A 385 17.47 -6.15 -0.38
CA SER A 385 16.66 -6.91 0.58
C SER A 385 15.86 -5.99 1.51
N LEU A 386 16.39 -4.80 1.80
CA LEU A 386 15.66 -3.73 2.49
C LEU A 386 14.50 -3.23 1.62
N ARG A 387 14.68 -3.09 0.30
CA ARG A 387 13.57 -2.79 -0.64
C ARG A 387 12.56 -3.93 -0.75
N GLU A 388 13.01 -5.17 -0.64
CA GLU A 388 12.14 -6.36 -0.60
C GLU A 388 11.27 -6.41 0.67
N SER A 389 11.69 -5.77 1.77
CA SER A 389 10.88 -5.69 2.99
C SER A 389 9.75 -4.66 2.92
N GLY A 390 9.72 -3.83 1.88
CA GLY A 390 8.81 -2.69 1.75
C GLY A 390 9.14 -1.49 2.66
N HIS A 391 10.18 -1.58 3.49
CA HIS A 391 10.57 -0.52 4.42
C HIS A 391 11.80 0.26 3.93
N ASP A 392 11.82 0.62 2.65
CA ASP A 392 12.88 1.43 2.05
C ASP A 392 12.67 2.94 2.25
N THR A 393 13.47 3.66 3.06
CA THR A 393 14.54 3.18 3.96
C THR A 393 14.22 3.33 5.45
N SER A 394 14.84 2.47 6.27
CA SER A 394 14.79 2.47 7.75
C SER A 394 16.13 2.02 8.33
N TRP A 395 16.56 2.68 9.40
CA TRP A 395 17.73 2.33 10.22
C TRP A 395 17.63 0.93 10.84
N ARG A 396 16.42 0.38 10.97
CA ARG A 396 16.19 -1.01 11.40
C ARG A 396 16.92 -2.02 10.49
N LEU A 397 16.98 -1.72 9.19
CA LEU A 397 17.35 -2.67 8.14
C LEU A 397 18.62 -2.29 7.38
N GLU A 398 19.05 -1.03 7.44
CA GLU A 398 20.20 -0.53 6.69
C GLU A 398 21.47 -1.31 7.00
N ASN A 399 22.16 -1.75 5.94
CA ASN A 399 23.38 -2.58 5.99
C ASN A 399 23.25 -3.89 6.78
N ARG A 400 22.02 -4.38 7.02
CA ARG A 400 21.80 -5.63 7.76
C ARG A 400 20.59 -6.46 7.33
N ALA A 401 19.69 -5.94 6.49
CA ALA A 401 18.42 -6.57 6.12
C ALA A 401 18.54 -8.06 5.76
N ALA A 402 19.43 -8.41 4.82
CA ALA A 402 19.69 -9.79 4.40
C ALA A 402 20.27 -10.72 5.48
N HIS A 403 20.59 -10.22 6.68
CA HIS A 403 21.07 -11.01 7.82
C HIS A 403 20.04 -11.10 8.94
N LEU A 404 18.86 -10.51 8.78
CA LEU A 404 17.82 -10.51 9.79
C LEU A 404 16.74 -11.55 9.49
N ASN A 405 16.47 -12.41 10.47
CA ASN A 405 15.16 -13.01 10.61
C ASN A 405 14.25 -11.96 11.23
N THR A 406 13.43 -11.32 10.39
CA THR A 406 12.59 -10.20 10.82
C THR A 406 11.28 -10.69 11.42
N VAL A 407 10.77 -9.96 12.41
CA VAL A 407 9.47 -10.23 13.04
C VAL A 407 8.36 -10.16 12.01
N ASP A 408 8.39 -9.15 11.14
CA ASP A 408 7.39 -8.97 10.09
C ASP A 408 7.24 -10.22 9.21
N LEU A 409 8.29 -10.64 8.50
CA LEU A 409 8.25 -11.72 7.53
C LEU A 409 7.83 -13.04 8.17
N ASN A 410 8.35 -13.34 9.36
CA ASN A 410 8.04 -14.59 10.04
C ASN A 410 6.61 -14.61 10.61
N SER A 411 6.04 -13.46 10.99
CA SER A 411 4.60 -13.34 11.26
C SER A 411 3.75 -13.52 9.99
N LEU A 412 4.17 -12.96 8.86
CA LEU A 412 3.45 -13.11 7.58
C LEU A 412 3.46 -14.56 7.07
N LEU A 413 4.59 -15.27 7.21
CA LEU A 413 4.67 -16.68 6.83
C LEU A 413 3.90 -17.60 7.79
N TYR A 414 3.85 -17.28 9.09
CA TYR A 414 2.91 -17.94 10.01
C TYR A 414 1.47 -17.76 9.55
N LYS A 415 1.12 -16.55 9.08
CA LYS A 415 -0.21 -16.28 8.56
C LYS A 415 -0.52 -17.04 7.27
N TYR A 416 0.46 -17.24 6.39
CA TYR A 416 0.33 -18.15 5.23
C TYR A 416 -0.03 -19.56 5.67
N GLU A 417 0.73 -20.12 6.61
CA GLU A 417 0.53 -21.48 7.11
C GLU A 417 -0.88 -21.62 7.73
N LYS A 418 -1.31 -20.68 8.58
CA LYS A 418 -2.65 -20.69 9.18
C LYS A 418 -3.78 -20.44 8.19
N ASP A 419 -3.57 -19.64 7.14
CA ASP A 419 -4.58 -19.45 6.10
C ASP A 419 -4.70 -20.68 5.19
N PHE A 420 -3.60 -21.37 4.90
CA PHE A 420 -3.62 -22.62 4.14
C PHE A 420 -4.35 -23.71 4.91
N GLU A 421 -4.04 -23.88 6.20
CA GLU A 421 -4.78 -24.77 7.10
C GLU A 421 -6.28 -24.47 7.03
N PHE A 422 -6.67 -23.21 7.29
CA PHE A 422 -8.08 -22.79 7.29
C PHE A 422 -8.78 -23.05 5.94
N LEU A 423 -8.14 -22.69 4.83
CA LEU A 423 -8.74 -22.85 3.50
C LEU A 423 -8.92 -24.33 3.12
N ILE A 424 -7.99 -25.19 3.56
CA ILE A 424 -8.02 -26.63 3.28
C ILE A 424 -9.09 -27.34 4.11
N ASP A 425 -9.14 -27.05 5.40
CA ASP A 425 -10.17 -27.53 6.33
C ASP A 425 -11.58 -27.11 5.84
N GLU A 426 -11.80 -25.81 5.65
CA GLU A 426 -13.13 -25.27 5.38
C GLU A 426 -13.66 -25.55 3.96
N TYR A 427 -12.77 -25.61 2.95
CA TYR A 427 -13.20 -25.62 1.54
C TYR A 427 -12.69 -26.81 0.70
N PHE A 428 -11.86 -27.70 1.26
CA PHE A 428 -11.27 -28.80 0.51
C PHE A 428 -11.31 -30.15 1.23
N ASP A 429 -12.28 -30.38 2.13
CA ASP A 429 -12.46 -31.65 2.84
C ASP A 429 -11.15 -32.16 3.48
N GLU A 430 -10.42 -31.26 4.17
CA GLU A 430 -9.14 -31.53 4.84
C GLU A 430 -7.98 -31.92 3.90
N HIS A 431 -8.18 -31.89 2.57
CA HIS A 431 -7.20 -32.38 1.60
C HIS A 431 -7.10 -31.51 0.34
N PHE A 432 -5.92 -30.96 0.08
CA PHE A 432 -5.64 -30.20 -1.14
C PHE A 432 -4.57 -30.86 -2.00
N THR A 433 -4.87 -31.06 -3.28
CA THR A 433 -3.89 -31.52 -4.28
C THR A 433 -3.55 -30.38 -5.23
N THR A 434 -2.28 -30.00 -5.30
CA THR A 434 -1.78 -28.99 -6.24
C THR A 434 -1.85 -29.49 -7.67
N SER A 435 -1.73 -28.56 -8.63
CA SER A 435 -1.61 -28.89 -10.04
C SER A 435 -0.40 -29.78 -10.36
N ALA A 436 0.62 -29.79 -9.49
CA ALA A 436 1.79 -30.66 -9.58
C ALA A 436 1.57 -32.06 -8.95
N GLY A 437 0.39 -32.34 -8.39
CA GLY A 437 0.05 -33.62 -7.75
C GLY A 437 0.54 -33.77 -6.31
N LYS A 438 1.10 -32.71 -5.71
CA LYS A 438 1.51 -32.71 -4.30
C LYS A 438 0.28 -32.50 -3.41
N LYS A 439 0.19 -33.31 -2.35
CA LYS A 439 -0.95 -33.33 -1.43
C LYS A 439 -0.59 -32.65 -0.12
N TYR A 440 -1.52 -31.89 0.41
CA TYR A 440 -1.44 -31.23 1.71
C TYR A 440 -2.73 -31.50 2.48
N THR A 441 -2.60 -31.55 3.79
CA THR A 441 -3.71 -31.55 4.74
C THR A 441 -3.65 -30.28 5.58
N ASP A 442 -4.73 -29.96 6.25
CA ASP A 442 -4.78 -28.96 7.32
C ASP A 442 -3.77 -29.31 8.44
N ASP A 443 -3.72 -30.56 8.93
CA ASP A 443 -2.74 -31.04 9.93
C ASP A 443 -1.29 -30.71 9.54
N TYR A 444 -0.94 -30.87 8.25
CA TYR A 444 0.41 -30.55 7.76
C TYR A 444 0.74 -29.07 7.94
N TRP A 445 -0.22 -28.18 7.66
CA TRP A 445 -0.02 -26.75 7.78
C TRP A 445 -0.08 -26.27 9.22
N GLU A 446 -0.89 -26.92 10.08
CA GLU A 446 -0.86 -26.72 11.52
C GLU A 446 0.53 -27.03 12.09
N GLU A 447 1.13 -28.18 11.72
CA GLU A 447 2.48 -28.55 12.16
C GLU A 447 3.53 -27.50 11.72
N LYS A 448 3.41 -26.97 10.49
CA LYS A 448 4.31 -25.90 10.01
C LYS A 448 4.14 -24.62 10.83
N ALA A 449 2.90 -24.19 11.06
CA ALA A 449 2.60 -23.01 11.85
C ALA A 449 3.15 -23.13 13.27
N GLU A 450 2.92 -24.26 13.96
CA GLU A 450 3.39 -24.47 15.32
C GLU A 450 4.92 -24.57 15.40
N THR A 451 5.57 -25.18 14.40
CA THR A 451 7.03 -25.18 14.30
C THR A 451 7.58 -23.75 14.17
N ARG A 452 7.00 -22.94 13.29
CA ARG A 452 7.42 -21.54 13.11
C ARG A 452 7.18 -20.72 14.38
N LYS A 453 6.03 -20.89 15.02
CA LYS A 453 5.69 -20.21 16.29
C LYS A 453 6.71 -20.54 17.38
N ALA A 454 7.12 -21.79 17.51
CA ALA A 454 8.17 -22.19 18.45
C ALA A 454 9.50 -21.49 18.16
N LEU A 455 9.94 -21.46 16.90
CA LEU A 455 11.18 -20.79 16.48
C LEU A 455 11.10 -19.26 16.65
N VAL A 456 9.96 -18.63 16.34
CA VAL A 456 9.75 -17.20 16.57
C VAL A 456 9.83 -16.88 18.06
N ASN A 457 9.28 -17.72 18.93
CA ASN A 457 9.40 -17.54 20.38
C ASN A 457 10.84 -17.79 20.88
N GLU A 458 11.60 -18.68 20.24
CA GLU A 458 13.00 -18.93 20.60
C GLU A 458 13.91 -17.77 20.21
N TYR A 459 13.80 -17.28 18.97
CA TYR A 459 14.75 -16.32 18.40
C TYR A 459 14.28 -14.86 18.49
N LEU A 460 12.98 -14.60 18.35
CA LEU A 460 12.46 -13.24 18.17
C LEU A 460 11.79 -12.70 19.44
N TRP A 461 11.16 -13.53 20.28
CA TRP A 461 10.61 -13.07 21.56
C TRP A 461 11.72 -12.76 22.56
N ASN A 462 11.61 -11.64 23.27
CA ASN A 462 12.50 -11.29 24.37
C ASN A 462 11.72 -11.28 25.69
N GLU A 463 11.99 -12.26 26.54
CA GLU A 463 11.28 -12.45 27.81
C GLU A 463 11.55 -11.33 28.82
N GLN A 464 12.73 -10.70 28.79
CA GLN A 464 13.04 -9.59 29.69
C GLN A 464 12.32 -8.31 29.27
N ASP A 465 12.36 -8.01 27.98
CA ASP A 465 11.83 -6.77 27.42
C ASP A 465 10.34 -6.88 27.05
N GLY A 466 9.74 -8.08 27.13
CA GLY A 466 8.30 -8.29 26.86
C GLY A 466 7.88 -7.95 25.43
N SER A 467 8.76 -8.14 24.45
CA SER A 467 8.51 -7.75 23.05
C SER A 467 9.23 -8.67 22.07
N PHE A 468 8.79 -8.65 20.80
CA PHE A 468 9.46 -9.34 19.70
C PHE A 468 10.48 -8.41 19.03
N TYR A 469 11.65 -8.92 18.65
CA TYR A 469 12.68 -8.18 17.92
C TYR A 469 13.27 -8.99 16.77
N ASP A 470 13.73 -8.29 15.73
CA ASP A 470 14.45 -8.94 14.63
C ASP A 470 15.74 -9.58 15.16
N TYR A 471 16.03 -10.79 14.69
CA TYR A 471 17.21 -11.57 15.09
C TYR A 471 18.23 -11.63 13.96
N ASN A 472 19.47 -11.25 14.26
CA ASN A 472 20.57 -11.40 13.32
C ASN A 472 21.16 -12.80 13.45
N PHE A 473 20.85 -13.70 12.50
CA PHE A 473 21.31 -15.09 12.55
C PHE A 473 22.81 -15.24 12.25
N LYS A 474 23.48 -14.19 11.76
CA LYS A 474 24.94 -14.20 11.57
C LYS A 474 25.68 -13.89 12.86
N THR A 475 25.19 -12.93 13.66
CA THR A 475 25.82 -12.55 14.94
C THR A 475 25.27 -13.33 16.13
N GLY A 476 24.07 -13.90 16.00
CA GLY A 476 23.39 -14.62 17.06
C GLY A 476 22.64 -13.71 18.04
N GLU A 477 22.33 -12.46 17.66
CA GLU A 477 21.80 -11.43 18.56
C GLU A 477 20.51 -10.78 18.05
N GLN A 478 19.63 -10.40 18.98
CA GLN A 478 18.46 -9.57 18.71
C GLN A 478 18.86 -8.11 18.57
N THR A 479 18.28 -7.41 17.59
CA THR A 479 18.58 -5.99 17.30
C THR A 479 18.05 -5.02 18.36
N LYS A 480 17.02 -5.42 19.13
CA LYS A 480 16.30 -4.59 20.11
C LYS A 480 15.78 -3.26 19.51
N TYR A 481 15.49 -3.25 18.22
CA TYR A 481 14.90 -2.10 17.53
C TYR A 481 13.37 -2.11 17.72
N ILE A 482 12.82 -1.02 18.25
CA ILE A 482 11.38 -0.89 18.50
C ILE A 482 10.74 -0.27 17.26
N SER A 483 9.93 -1.07 16.55
CA SER A 483 9.20 -0.70 15.35
C SER A 483 7.71 -1.07 15.48
N ALA A 484 6.86 -0.47 14.65
CA ALA A 484 5.48 -0.91 14.50
C ALA A 484 5.39 -2.39 14.08
N THR A 485 6.38 -2.93 13.37
CA THR A 485 6.40 -4.35 12.96
C THR A 485 6.51 -5.30 14.14
N ASN A 486 6.94 -4.83 15.32
CA ASN A 486 6.94 -5.64 16.54
C ASN A 486 5.51 -6.09 16.91
N PHE A 487 4.46 -5.42 16.42
CA PHE A 487 3.06 -5.79 16.59
C PHE A 487 2.51 -6.80 15.56
N TYR A 488 3.25 -7.15 14.50
CA TYR A 488 2.77 -8.10 13.49
C TYR A 488 2.37 -9.47 14.06
N PRO A 489 2.99 -10.00 15.14
CA PRO A 489 2.53 -11.22 15.80
C PRO A 489 1.08 -11.16 16.29
N LEU A 490 0.53 -9.98 16.59
CA LEU A 490 -0.89 -9.82 16.91
C LEU A 490 -1.76 -10.01 15.66
N TRP A 491 -1.42 -9.35 14.55
CA TRP A 491 -2.18 -9.49 13.31
C TRP A 491 -2.17 -10.92 12.77
N SER A 492 -1.03 -11.61 12.86
CA SER A 492 -0.91 -12.98 12.38
C SER A 492 -1.54 -14.01 13.33
N GLY A 493 -1.91 -13.63 14.56
CA GLY A 493 -2.36 -14.55 15.61
C GLY A 493 -1.24 -15.40 16.21
N LEU A 494 0.03 -15.01 16.02
CA LEU A 494 1.20 -15.77 16.48
C LEU A 494 1.45 -15.57 17.98
N ALA A 495 1.24 -14.35 18.48
CA ALA A 495 1.46 -14.05 19.90
C ALA A 495 0.48 -14.81 20.79
N SER A 496 0.91 -15.22 21.99
CA SER A 496 -0.03 -15.65 23.03
C SER A 496 -0.71 -14.44 23.68
N GLU A 497 -1.85 -14.64 24.34
CA GLU A 497 -2.51 -13.60 25.14
C GLU A 497 -1.55 -12.99 26.18
N ALA A 498 -0.75 -13.82 26.86
CA ALA A 498 0.24 -13.36 27.83
C ALA A 498 1.37 -12.52 27.20
N GLN A 499 1.76 -12.81 25.94
CA GLN A 499 2.71 -11.97 25.21
C GLN A 499 2.07 -10.63 24.83
N ALA A 500 0.81 -10.65 24.36
CA ALA A 500 0.05 -9.45 24.02
C ALA A 500 -0.10 -8.51 25.24
N GLU A 501 -0.46 -9.06 26.41
CA GLU A 501 -0.60 -8.33 27.68
C GLU A 501 0.67 -7.58 28.09
N ARG A 502 1.84 -8.11 27.72
CA ARG A 502 3.12 -7.48 28.02
C ARG A 502 3.55 -6.47 26.96
N MET A 503 3.45 -6.84 25.70
CA MET A 503 3.99 -6.03 24.60
C MET A 503 3.11 -4.81 24.30
N VAL A 504 1.79 -4.91 24.42
CA VAL A 504 0.88 -3.83 24.01
C VAL A 504 1.10 -2.56 24.83
N PRO A 505 1.04 -2.59 26.18
CA PRO A 505 1.23 -1.37 26.97
C PRO A 505 2.62 -0.75 26.80
N GLN A 506 3.66 -1.58 26.61
CA GLN A 506 5.04 -1.12 26.48
C GLN A 506 5.28 -0.46 25.12
N LEU A 507 4.94 -1.14 24.03
CA LEU A 507 5.12 -0.60 22.69
C LEU A 507 4.25 0.65 22.45
N MET A 508 3.06 0.73 23.05
CA MET A 508 2.22 1.92 22.99
C MET A 508 2.87 3.15 23.64
N GLN A 509 3.71 2.99 24.67
CA GLN A 509 4.43 4.11 25.28
C GLN A 509 5.44 4.73 24.31
N ASP A 510 6.12 3.89 23.52
CA ASP A 510 7.18 4.32 22.62
C ASP A 510 6.67 4.75 21.24
N LEU A 511 5.54 4.18 20.79
CA LEU A 511 5.09 4.30 19.40
C LEU A 511 3.77 5.09 19.21
N LYS A 512 2.92 5.25 20.23
CA LYS A 512 1.67 6.02 20.09
C LYS A 512 1.96 7.51 19.97
N ALA A 513 1.52 8.11 18.88
CA ALA A 513 1.68 9.53 18.58
C ALA A 513 0.32 10.23 18.42
N GLN A 514 0.36 11.53 18.10
CA GLN A 514 -0.87 12.33 17.93
C GLN A 514 -1.73 11.82 16.77
N GLY A 515 -1.09 11.42 15.66
CA GLY A 515 -1.72 11.00 14.42
C GLY A 515 -1.82 9.48 14.21
N GLY A 516 -1.50 8.64 15.20
CA GLY A 516 -1.55 7.17 15.06
C GLY A 516 -0.34 6.49 15.68
N ILE A 517 0.12 5.39 15.07
CA ILE A 517 1.35 4.69 15.45
C ILE A 517 2.54 5.13 14.59
N LEU A 518 3.69 5.36 15.25
CA LEU A 518 4.99 5.60 14.62
C LEU A 518 5.54 4.33 13.99
N SER A 519 6.28 4.45 12.88
CA SER A 519 6.98 3.31 12.27
C SER A 519 8.12 2.78 13.12
N SER A 520 8.78 3.66 13.90
CA SER A 520 9.77 3.26 14.89
C SER A 520 9.82 4.22 16.07
N ALA A 521 10.35 3.73 17.19
CA ALA A 521 10.57 4.56 18.37
C ALA A 521 11.71 5.53 18.11
N LYS A 522 11.54 6.79 18.55
CA LYS A 522 12.61 7.80 18.51
C LYS A 522 13.91 7.28 19.13
N SER A 523 13.80 6.57 20.26
CA SER A 523 14.93 6.02 20.99
C SER A 523 15.70 4.94 20.21
N SER A 524 15.05 4.21 19.29
CA SER A 524 15.71 3.23 18.42
C SER A 524 16.48 3.90 17.29
N VAL A 525 15.91 4.96 16.69
CA VAL A 525 16.58 5.79 15.69
C VAL A 525 17.83 6.43 16.30
N GLU A 526 17.70 7.11 17.45
CA GLU A 526 18.83 7.78 18.13
C GLU A 526 19.98 6.83 18.50
N LYS A 527 19.69 5.54 18.73
CA LYS A 527 20.71 4.53 19.05
C LYS A 527 21.39 3.92 17.82
N THR A 528 20.73 3.94 16.66
CA THR A 528 21.13 3.13 15.50
C THR A 528 21.57 3.98 14.31
N ALA A 529 21.03 5.19 14.16
CA ALA A 529 21.35 6.08 13.05
C ALA A 529 22.84 6.42 13.02
N THR A 530 23.43 6.37 11.83
CA THR A 530 24.86 6.70 11.63
C THR A 530 25.07 8.13 11.15
N ASN A 531 24.00 8.82 10.75
CA ASN A 531 24.01 10.21 10.31
C ASN A 531 22.65 10.88 10.60
N ASP A 532 22.53 12.17 10.29
CA ASP A 532 21.33 12.98 10.54
C ASP A 532 20.24 12.83 9.45
N VAL A 533 20.44 11.95 8.46
CA VAL A 533 19.46 11.73 7.39
C VAL A 533 18.25 11.01 7.96
N GLN A 534 17.08 11.65 7.83
CA GLN A 534 15.82 11.04 8.19
C GLN A 534 15.45 9.96 7.18
N ARG A 535 15.05 8.80 7.72
CA ARG A 535 14.61 7.63 6.97
C ARG A 535 13.09 7.58 6.97
N GLN A 536 12.49 7.36 5.81
CA GLN A 536 11.03 7.55 5.66
C GLN A 536 10.19 6.51 6.44
N TRP A 537 10.74 5.33 6.74
CA TRP A 537 10.10 4.28 7.55
C TRP A 537 10.53 4.31 9.02
N ASP A 538 10.99 5.45 9.52
CA ASP A 538 11.34 5.68 10.92
C ASP A 538 10.57 6.86 11.54
N TYR A 539 10.72 7.03 12.86
CA TYR A 539 10.30 8.26 13.56
C TYR A 539 10.71 9.52 12.77
N PRO A 540 9.81 10.53 12.59
CA PRO A 540 8.48 10.70 13.21
C PRO A 540 7.30 10.22 12.34
N TYR A 541 7.55 9.38 11.34
CA TYR A 541 6.56 9.03 10.33
C TYR A 541 5.68 7.86 10.74
N GLY A 542 4.48 7.82 10.16
CA GLY A 542 3.55 6.70 10.26
C GLY A 542 2.93 6.38 8.90
N TRP A 543 2.71 5.08 8.68
CA TRP A 543 2.27 4.54 7.39
C TRP A 543 1.02 3.69 7.55
N ALA A 544 0.13 3.75 6.56
CA ALA A 544 -1.16 3.06 6.57
C ALA A 544 -1.05 1.53 6.85
N PRO A 545 -0.14 0.77 6.22
CA PRO A 545 0.04 -0.66 6.51
C PRO A 545 0.23 -0.97 7.99
N HIS A 546 1.07 -0.19 8.69
CA HIS A 546 1.33 -0.37 10.12
C HIS A 546 0.07 -0.16 10.95
N GLN A 547 -0.74 0.84 10.60
CA GLN A 547 -1.99 1.12 11.32
C GLN A 547 -3.00 -0.01 11.09
N MET A 548 -3.24 -0.38 9.83
CA MET A 548 -4.27 -1.34 9.44
C MET A 548 -4.04 -2.72 10.08
N LEU A 549 -2.80 -3.21 10.06
CA LEU A 549 -2.46 -4.49 10.67
C LEU A 549 -2.57 -4.43 12.20
N LEU A 550 -2.09 -3.34 12.81
CA LEU A 550 -2.17 -3.16 14.26
C LEU A 550 -3.61 -3.10 14.77
N TRP A 551 -4.50 -2.33 14.11
CA TRP A 551 -5.90 -2.24 14.53
C TRP A 551 -6.56 -3.61 14.55
N GLN A 552 -6.39 -4.38 13.48
CA GLN A 552 -6.97 -5.71 13.40
C GLN A 552 -6.35 -6.65 14.45
N GLY A 553 -5.03 -6.60 14.66
CA GLY A 553 -4.35 -7.38 15.70
C GLY A 553 -4.82 -7.04 17.12
N LEU A 554 -5.00 -5.75 17.44
CA LEU A 554 -5.53 -5.32 18.74
C LEU A 554 -6.96 -5.83 18.95
N LEU A 555 -7.83 -5.68 17.94
CA LEU A 555 -9.21 -6.15 18.01
C LEU A 555 -9.30 -7.68 18.15
N ASP A 556 -8.47 -8.44 17.44
CA ASP A 556 -8.45 -9.91 17.53
C ASP A 556 -7.97 -10.40 18.92
N TYR A 557 -7.26 -9.56 19.69
CA TYR A 557 -6.79 -9.84 21.05
C TYR A 557 -7.62 -9.12 22.15
N GLY A 558 -8.72 -8.44 21.79
CA GLY A 558 -9.63 -7.81 22.76
C GLY A 558 -9.23 -6.40 23.25
N TYR A 559 -8.23 -5.76 22.65
CA TYR A 559 -7.80 -4.39 22.95
C TYR A 559 -8.62 -3.35 22.17
N GLU A 560 -9.95 -3.36 22.37
CA GLU A 560 -10.87 -2.51 21.61
C GLU A 560 -10.64 -1.00 21.85
N GLU A 561 -10.41 -0.59 23.10
CA GLU A 561 -10.21 0.82 23.45
C GLU A 561 -8.95 1.37 22.78
N GLU A 562 -7.83 0.64 22.83
CA GLU A 562 -6.59 1.00 22.17
C GLU A 562 -6.75 1.04 20.65
N ALA A 563 -7.46 0.06 20.07
CA ALA A 563 -7.73 0.04 18.64
C ALA A 563 -8.54 1.27 18.21
N TYR A 564 -9.64 1.58 18.90
CA TYR A 564 -10.49 2.73 18.58
C TYR A 564 -9.75 4.07 18.76
N GLU A 565 -8.92 4.20 19.80
CA GLU A 565 -8.09 5.39 20.00
C GLU A 565 -7.12 5.59 18.82
N LEU A 566 -6.42 4.54 18.40
CA LEU A 566 -5.46 4.61 17.29
C LEU A 566 -6.13 4.87 15.95
N ILE A 567 -7.26 4.21 15.67
CA ILE A 567 -8.07 4.47 14.47
C ILE A 567 -8.48 5.95 14.45
N TYR A 568 -9.00 6.46 15.57
CA TYR A 568 -9.42 7.85 15.63
C TYR A 568 -8.28 8.84 15.40
N ARG A 569 -7.11 8.62 16.02
CA ARG A 569 -5.92 9.47 15.83
C ARG A 569 -5.53 9.56 14.35
N TRP A 570 -5.50 8.42 13.67
CA TRP A 570 -5.17 8.34 12.25
C TRP A 570 -6.20 9.02 11.37
N LEU A 571 -7.49 8.70 11.55
CA LEU A 571 -8.57 9.31 10.78
C LEU A 571 -8.70 10.81 11.04
N TRP A 572 -8.50 11.26 12.28
CA TRP A 572 -8.50 12.68 12.62
C TRP A 572 -7.39 13.42 11.90
N MET A 573 -6.17 12.88 11.88
CA MET A 573 -5.04 13.48 11.16
C MET A 573 -5.32 13.59 9.66
N ILE A 574 -5.80 12.52 9.02
CA ILE A 574 -6.16 12.54 7.60
C ILE A 574 -7.27 13.56 7.34
N THR A 575 -8.35 13.50 8.12
CA THR A 575 -9.52 14.38 7.95
C THR A 575 -9.14 15.84 8.13
N LYS A 576 -8.34 16.17 9.16
CA LYS A 576 -7.83 17.52 9.39
C LYS A 576 -7.00 18.01 8.22
N ASN A 577 -6.05 17.21 7.72
CA ASN A 577 -5.21 17.63 6.59
C ASN A 577 -6.02 17.78 5.30
N ALA A 578 -7.00 16.92 5.05
CA ALA A 578 -7.90 17.05 3.90
C ALA A 578 -8.79 18.30 4.01
N VAL A 579 -9.28 18.63 5.20
CA VAL A 579 -10.07 19.86 5.43
C VAL A 579 -9.21 21.11 5.24
N ASP A 580 -8.01 21.11 5.80
CA ASP A 580 -7.14 22.27 5.85
C ASP A 580 -6.44 22.56 4.52
N TYR A 581 -6.14 21.51 3.73
CA TYR A 581 -5.28 21.61 2.54
C TYR A 581 -5.97 21.04 1.29
N ASN A 582 -7.13 21.60 0.95
CA ASN A 582 -7.82 21.35 -0.33
C ASN A 582 -8.02 19.86 -0.70
N GLY A 583 -8.35 19.02 0.29
CA GLY A 583 -8.61 17.59 0.10
C GLY A 583 -7.35 16.71 -0.01
N THR A 584 -6.17 17.21 0.35
CA THR A 584 -4.90 16.49 0.22
C THR A 584 -4.85 15.21 1.06
N ILE A 585 -4.56 14.09 0.40
CA ILE A 585 -4.32 12.77 0.98
C ILE A 585 -3.03 12.21 0.36
N PRO A 586 -1.87 12.35 1.03
CA PRO A 586 -0.57 11.93 0.52
C PRO A 586 -0.31 10.44 0.79
N GLU A 587 0.87 9.98 0.37
CA GLU A 587 1.43 8.65 0.66
C GLU A 587 1.59 8.34 2.16
N LYS A 588 2.12 9.30 2.95
CA LYS A 588 2.50 9.14 4.37
C LYS A 588 2.38 10.45 5.15
N TYR A 589 2.41 10.36 6.48
CA TYR A 589 2.28 11.50 7.38
C TYR A 589 3.38 11.53 8.45
N ASN A 590 3.72 12.73 8.92
CA ASN A 590 4.36 12.90 10.23
C ASN A 590 3.26 12.80 11.30
N VAL A 591 3.28 11.72 12.08
CA VAL A 591 2.24 11.41 13.06
C VAL A 591 2.49 12.09 14.42
N VAL A 592 3.68 12.66 14.65
CA VAL A 592 3.96 13.47 15.84
C VAL A 592 3.28 14.82 15.71
N ASP A 593 3.52 15.50 14.58
CA ASP A 593 2.96 16.83 14.30
C ASP A 593 1.59 16.77 13.62
N ALA A 594 1.12 15.56 13.28
CA ALA A 594 -0.14 15.28 12.58
C ALA A 594 -0.28 16.09 11.27
N THR A 595 0.77 16.09 10.44
CA THR A 595 0.86 16.91 9.22
C THR A 595 1.27 16.10 8.00
N HIS A 596 0.73 16.48 6.84
CA HIS A 596 1.13 15.97 5.53
C HIS A 596 2.46 16.54 5.02
N LYS A 597 3.03 17.54 5.71
CA LYS A 597 4.32 18.17 5.34
C LYS A 597 5.49 17.27 5.74
N VAL A 598 5.84 16.33 4.87
CA VAL A 598 6.95 15.37 5.03
C VAL A 598 8.04 15.68 4.02
N TYR A 599 9.28 15.81 4.51
CA TYR A 599 10.44 16.22 3.71
C TYR A 599 11.58 15.19 3.69
N ALA A 600 11.37 14.00 4.27
CA ALA A 600 12.38 12.93 4.20
C ALA A 600 12.49 12.35 2.79
N GLU A 601 13.74 12.06 2.38
CA GLU A 601 14.08 11.48 1.08
C GLU A 601 13.49 12.29 -0.09
N TYR A 602 12.68 11.70 -0.97
CA TYR A 602 12.04 12.38 -2.11
C TYR A 602 10.81 13.21 -1.72
N GLY A 603 10.52 13.36 -0.43
CA GLY A 603 9.33 14.04 0.09
C GLY A 603 8.05 13.21 -0.06
N ASN A 604 6.91 13.89 0.04
CA ASN A 604 5.58 13.28 -0.09
C ASN A 604 5.05 13.31 -1.52
N VAL A 605 4.50 12.18 -1.96
CA VAL A 605 3.75 12.08 -3.21
C VAL A 605 2.27 12.39 -2.95
N GLY A 606 1.60 13.05 -3.91
CA GLY A 606 0.16 13.34 -3.85
C GLY A 606 -0.19 14.72 -3.28
N THR A 607 0.80 15.56 -3.02
CA THR A 607 0.64 16.96 -2.53
C THR A 607 0.73 18.01 -3.65
N GLU A 608 1.38 17.66 -4.77
CA GLU A 608 1.46 18.49 -5.98
C GLU A 608 0.29 18.18 -6.92
N PHE A 609 -0.70 19.08 -6.95
CA PHE A 609 -1.81 19.05 -7.89
C PHE A 609 -2.40 20.45 -8.06
N ASP A 610 -2.96 20.72 -9.22
CA ASP A 610 -3.72 21.94 -9.48
C ASP A 610 -5.20 21.66 -9.14
N TYR A 611 -5.78 22.46 -8.24
CA TYR A 611 -7.22 22.51 -7.90
C TYR A 611 -7.86 21.30 -7.21
N ILE A 612 -7.52 20.05 -7.58
CA ILE A 612 -8.11 18.82 -7.01
C ILE A 612 -7.15 17.62 -7.07
N THR A 613 -7.01 16.89 -5.96
CA THR A 613 -6.41 15.55 -5.98
C THR A 613 -7.41 14.54 -6.56
N THR A 614 -7.01 13.75 -7.56
CA THR A 614 -7.94 12.83 -8.26
C THR A 614 -7.92 11.40 -7.73
N SER A 615 -6.94 11.03 -6.91
CA SER A 615 -6.71 9.62 -6.55
C SER A 615 -6.24 9.34 -5.12
N GLY A 616 -5.75 10.34 -4.37
CA GLY A 616 -5.09 10.07 -3.09
C GLY A 616 -3.93 9.07 -3.23
N PHE A 617 -3.84 8.11 -2.30
CA PHE A 617 -2.89 6.99 -2.34
C PHE A 617 -3.58 5.69 -1.90
N GLY A 618 -3.33 4.57 -2.59
CA GLY A 618 -4.05 3.30 -2.48
C GLY A 618 -4.25 2.79 -1.06
N TRP A 619 -3.17 2.54 -0.31
CA TRP A 619 -3.31 2.11 1.10
C TRP A 619 -3.92 3.18 2.00
N MET A 620 -3.86 4.46 1.64
CA MET A 620 -4.27 5.56 2.50
C MET A 620 -5.78 5.66 2.43
N ASN A 621 -6.29 5.58 1.20
CA ASN A 621 -7.70 5.37 0.87
C ASN A 621 -8.25 4.15 1.61
N ALA A 622 -7.56 3.00 1.51
CA ALA A 622 -7.99 1.78 2.20
C ALA A 622 -7.98 1.93 3.73
N SER A 623 -6.94 2.54 4.32
CA SER A 623 -6.86 2.78 5.76
C SER A 623 -7.98 3.68 6.26
N TYR A 624 -8.44 4.64 5.44
CA TYR A 624 -9.53 5.51 5.77
C TYR A 624 -10.86 4.76 5.77
N GLN A 625 -11.12 3.94 4.74
CA GLN A 625 -12.33 3.11 4.66
C GLN A 625 -12.36 2.06 5.79
N LEU A 626 -11.25 1.35 6.02
CA LEU A 626 -11.15 0.35 7.09
C LEU A 626 -11.32 1.00 8.47
N GLY A 627 -10.63 2.11 8.72
CA GLY A 627 -10.75 2.83 9.98
C GLY A 627 -12.18 3.29 10.23
N LEU A 628 -12.84 3.90 9.23
CA LEU A 628 -14.23 4.31 9.37
C LEU A 628 -15.14 3.13 9.63
N GLU A 629 -14.97 2.01 8.94
CA GLU A 629 -15.80 0.80 9.13
C GLU A 629 -15.67 0.25 10.56
N LEU A 630 -14.45 0.19 11.10
CA LEU A 630 -14.16 -0.32 12.43
C LEU A 630 -14.57 0.65 13.56
N LEU A 631 -14.51 1.96 13.33
CA LEU A 631 -14.73 2.97 14.36
C LEU A 631 -16.21 3.09 14.75
N PRO A 632 -16.58 3.08 16.04
CA PRO A 632 -17.95 3.30 16.48
C PRO A 632 -18.54 4.65 16.02
N LYS A 633 -19.84 4.67 15.70
CA LYS A 633 -20.53 5.84 15.12
C LYS A 633 -20.32 7.14 15.93
N GLN A 634 -20.33 7.05 17.26
CA GLN A 634 -20.14 8.21 18.15
C GLN A 634 -18.83 8.96 17.90
N TYR A 635 -17.77 8.24 17.52
CA TYR A 635 -16.47 8.85 17.22
C TYR A 635 -16.41 9.38 15.79
N ARG A 636 -17.15 8.78 14.83
CA ARG A 636 -17.26 9.32 13.46
C ARG A 636 -17.87 10.73 13.45
N GLU A 637 -18.85 11.00 14.32
CA GLU A 637 -19.45 12.33 14.47
C GLU A 637 -18.41 13.36 14.96
N ARG A 638 -17.59 12.98 15.95
CA ARG A 638 -16.50 13.84 16.47
C ARG A 638 -15.40 14.12 15.44
N LEU A 639 -15.14 13.19 14.52
CA LEU A 639 -14.21 13.42 13.40
C LEU A 639 -14.73 14.50 12.45
N ASN A 640 -16.03 14.56 12.18
CA ASN A 640 -16.62 15.61 11.33
C ASN A 640 -16.49 16.99 11.97
N GLU A 641 -16.47 17.06 13.30
CA GLU A 641 -16.25 18.28 14.09
C GLU A 641 -14.76 18.57 14.33
N LEU A 642 -13.86 17.73 13.81
CA LEU A 642 -12.40 17.81 14.01
C LEU A 642 -11.97 17.84 15.47
N VAL A 643 -12.73 17.21 16.38
CA VAL A 643 -12.39 17.12 17.80
C VAL A 643 -11.05 16.40 17.95
N THR A 644 -10.09 17.03 18.64
CA THR A 644 -8.74 16.48 18.79
C THR A 644 -8.75 15.15 19.54
N PRO A 645 -7.81 14.23 19.27
CA PRO A 645 -7.78 12.93 19.94
C PRO A 645 -7.73 13.01 21.47
N LYS A 646 -7.06 14.02 22.03
CA LYS A 646 -7.01 14.28 23.48
C LYS A 646 -8.40 14.54 24.08
N ASN A 647 -9.31 15.12 23.32
CA ASN A 647 -10.66 15.48 23.75
C ASN A 647 -11.72 14.49 23.26
N ALA A 648 -11.30 13.41 22.58
CA ALA A 648 -12.20 12.46 21.95
C ALA A 648 -12.77 11.41 22.91
N GLY A 649 -12.32 11.37 24.18
CA GLY A 649 -12.97 10.59 25.25
C GLY A 649 -12.95 9.07 25.00
N PHE A 650 -11.74 8.53 24.88
CA PHE A 650 -11.48 7.09 24.90
C PHE A 650 -11.46 6.57 26.32
#